data_AF-A0A0N7LZD6-F1
#
_entry.id   AF-A0A0N7LZD6-F1
#
_cell.length_a   1.000
_cell.length_b   1.000
_cell.length_c   1.000
_cell.angle_alpha   90.00
_cell.angle_beta   90.00
_cell.angle_gamma   90.00
#
_symmetry.space_group_name_H-M   'P 1'
#
loop_
_entity.id
_entity.type
_entity.pdbx_description
1 polymer ?
#
loop_
_entity_poly.entity_id
_entity_poly.type
_entity_poly.pdbx_seq_one_letter_code
_entity_poly.pdbx_strand_id
1 'polypeptide(L)'
;MSQSDPPLLSDAAALEEALHKCASEPVHIPELVQPLGGLLALERKAHTVGYVSENLASILGAAFAPSVVLGQGAEDVLPAGLLTALLSADARAGLETRRCGLGRFEIADHPLEVAAYASGDYVVLELEPVQDIEDPQPEAGLGDALLDLDATCALAEDEDSMWVRLVDLLQELSGYDRVLAYRFDEDFNGAVIAECCAPDMEPLLGLRFPHWDIPPQARKIMETVPLRFIADVDAEPSPILAAGADLPPLDMSQGHLRGVSPVHLQYLRNLSSRATLTLSVLQDGRLWGMVSFHHRSPRAPSAELRALLTHMAPLITARLGLLARADALRVAAQVEDLCEITHRELAVPGPAEAAFARLAPQILAHLEADGLVLRAGEETFSFGQVPGPRAVGMLVVEAMTQQDNTLVTQEMLSAVPGLPQGDGDPVGAVVLGLARDKALAVFRRPISQQVAWAGAPQKTLDQDEDGPRLSPRGSFTAYLEEVEGQSQVWSDMDIRFARSLARSCLSAFEFRAAAVAFGEQQFLMMNELNHRVKNLLSLMARLARGGRRDNKTIDSYAASQEARIATLARAYDAYGQGLGDTERWVPLADVLAAEFRAGEAVSLPHGAVELRSNTVPLLAMVLHELASNARSHGALSQNGEVMIGLVERDGHWRLLWQENGGPAVPATPEPGFGLTLIREAIPFELGGKAEVTFARDGVRAVLEIPSAALRPIDGASAEATPAPPRQSAPTESVSIPGLLQQGKAKCLLLEDNFVISMTLSASLRDIGCQSVAAHSNVGDALKYLQDHTPDFACLDINLGARQGSSIPVADQLTALGVPFVFVTGYGELNQLPPRLSDRPVLGKPFTEAELQAAISGLLTAKG
;
A
#
# COMPACT_ATOMS: atom_id res chain seq x y z
N MET A 1 -46.06 -54.48 -7.64
CA MET A 1 -46.38 -53.32 -8.51
C MET A 1 -45.66 -52.13 -7.93
N SER A 2 -45.16 -51.19 -8.75
CA SER A 2 -44.64 -49.93 -8.22
C SER A 2 -45.78 -49.15 -7.58
N GLN A 3 -45.59 -48.74 -6.33
CA GLN A 3 -46.04 -47.41 -5.92
C GLN A 3 -44.95 -46.45 -6.40
N SER A 4 -45.38 -45.35 -6.99
CA SER A 4 -44.49 -44.29 -7.48
C SER A 4 -44.13 -43.36 -6.33
N ASP A 5 -42.86 -43.03 -6.18
CA ASP A 5 -42.45 -41.84 -5.43
C ASP A 5 -43.16 -40.61 -6.03
N PRO A 6 -43.60 -39.64 -5.21
CA PRO A 6 -44.21 -38.41 -5.71
C PRO A 6 -43.18 -37.59 -6.51
N PRO A 7 -43.60 -36.89 -7.60
CA PRO A 7 -42.67 -36.19 -8.47
C PRO A 7 -42.11 -34.91 -7.81
N LEU A 8 -40.81 -34.93 -7.50
CA LEU A 8 -40.01 -33.75 -7.12
C LEU A 8 -39.93 -32.74 -8.29
N LEU A 9 -40.96 -31.90 -8.49
CA LEU A 9 -40.94 -30.83 -9.51
C LEU A 9 -42.10 -29.80 -9.37
N SER A 10 -42.13 -28.99 -8.30
CA SER A 10 -42.58 -27.57 -8.33
C SER A 10 -42.54 -26.80 -6.99
N ASP A 11 -41.94 -27.36 -5.92
CA ASP A 11 -42.14 -26.87 -4.54
C ASP A 11 -41.80 -25.39 -4.28
N ALA A 12 -40.92 -24.75 -5.06
CA ALA A 12 -40.49 -23.37 -4.82
C ALA A 12 -41.66 -22.37 -4.64
N ALA A 13 -42.72 -22.49 -5.43
CA ALA A 13 -43.89 -21.60 -5.34
C ALA A 13 -44.79 -21.92 -4.13
N ALA A 14 -45.00 -23.20 -3.81
CA ALA A 14 -45.77 -23.62 -2.63
C ALA A 14 -45.00 -23.34 -1.32
N LEU A 15 -43.67 -23.40 -1.37
CA LEU A 15 -42.75 -22.98 -0.32
C LEU A 15 -42.81 -21.46 -0.09
N GLU A 16 -42.80 -20.66 -1.16
CA GLU A 16 -42.93 -19.20 -1.10
C GLU A 16 -44.32 -18.79 -0.57
N GLU A 17 -45.38 -19.46 -1.03
CA GLU A 17 -46.76 -19.30 -0.51
C GLU A 17 -46.87 -19.67 0.98
N ALA A 18 -46.30 -20.81 1.40
CA ALA A 18 -46.33 -21.25 2.80
C ALA A 18 -45.45 -20.38 3.72
N LEU A 19 -44.32 -19.84 3.21
CA LEU A 19 -43.51 -18.82 3.88
C LEU A 19 -44.28 -17.51 4.04
N HIS A 20 -44.96 -17.05 2.98
CA HIS A 20 -45.81 -15.85 3.03
C HIS A 20 -46.97 -16.05 4.01
N LYS A 21 -47.65 -17.21 3.99
CA LYS A 21 -48.72 -17.57 4.93
C LYS A 21 -48.21 -17.53 6.38
N CYS A 22 -47.05 -18.12 6.65
CA CYS A 22 -46.39 -18.08 7.96
C CYS A 22 -46.01 -16.64 8.39
N ALA A 23 -45.46 -15.82 7.50
CA ALA A 23 -45.13 -14.42 7.76
C ALA A 23 -46.38 -13.53 7.95
N SER A 24 -47.52 -13.93 7.40
CA SER A 24 -48.81 -13.25 7.54
C SER A 24 -49.64 -13.67 8.76
N GLU A 25 -49.26 -14.73 9.48
CA GLU A 25 -50.00 -15.19 10.66
C GLU A 25 -49.99 -14.08 11.75
N PRO A 26 -51.16 -13.55 12.16
CA PRO A 26 -51.24 -12.29 12.91
C PRO A 26 -51.03 -12.51 14.42
N VAL A 27 -49.86 -13.00 14.80
CA VAL A 27 -49.49 -13.44 16.16
C VAL A 27 -49.63 -12.38 17.28
N HIS A 28 -49.93 -11.12 16.95
CA HIS A 28 -50.22 -10.04 17.89
C HIS A 28 -51.69 -9.99 18.33
N ILE A 29 -52.62 -10.52 17.52
CA ILE A 29 -54.07 -10.57 17.78
C ILE A 29 -54.60 -12.03 17.77
N PRO A 30 -54.10 -12.94 18.65
CA PRO A 30 -54.48 -14.34 18.61
C PRO A 30 -55.88 -14.66 19.18
N GLU A 31 -56.60 -13.65 19.71
CA GLU A 31 -57.92 -13.77 20.37
C GLU A 31 -58.00 -14.82 21.50
N LEU A 32 -56.84 -15.19 22.05
CA LEU A 32 -56.64 -16.27 23.01
C LEU A 32 -55.69 -15.82 24.13
N VAL A 33 -55.93 -16.31 25.35
CA VAL A 33 -55.01 -16.19 26.50
C VAL A 33 -54.41 -17.53 26.91
N GLN A 34 -53.22 -17.51 27.50
CA GLN A 34 -52.68 -18.63 28.28
C GLN A 34 -53.55 -18.83 29.52
N PRO A 35 -53.95 -20.08 29.87
CA PRO A 35 -54.89 -20.33 30.97
C PRO A 35 -54.31 -20.07 32.37
N LEU A 36 -53.02 -19.74 32.47
CA LEU A 36 -52.32 -19.32 33.69
C LEU A 36 -53.03 -18.16 34.41
N GLY A 37 -53.64 -17.24 33.67
CA GLY A 37 -54.34 -16.08 34.20
C GLY A 37 -55.49 -15.65 33.29
N GLY A 38 -56.23 -14.63 33.72
CA GLY A 38 -57.31 -14.05 32.93
C GLY A 38 -56.97 -12.66 32.39
N LEU A 39 -57.82 -12.17 31.49
CA LEU A 39 -57.70 -10.85 30.86
C LEU A 39 -59.02 -10.10 30.98
N LEU A 40 -58.95 -8.80 31.20
CA LEU A 40 -60.09 -7.88 31.15
C LEU A 40 -59.63 -6.55 30.55
N ALA A 41 -60.30 -6.05 29.51
CA ALA A 41 -59.91 -4.80 28.84
C ALA A 41 -61.00 -3.72 28.94
N LEU A 42 -60.59 -2.52 29.32
CA LEU A 42 -61.45 -1.36 29.59
C LEU A 42 -61.30 -0.29 28.51
N GLU A 43 -62.39 0.31 28.05
CA GLU A 43 -62.32 1.48 27.15
C GLU A 43 -61.73 2.68 27.90
N ARG A 44 -60.69 3.33 27.36
CA ARG A 44 -59.93 4.40 28.04
C ARG A 44 -60.72 5.69 28.33
N LYS A 45 -61.92 5.84 27.76
CA LYS A 45 -62.77 7.05 27.94
C LYS A 45 -63.99 6.79 28.80
N ALA A 46 -64.67 5.66 28.58
CA ALA A 46 -65.88 5.28 29.33
C ALA A 46 -65.58 4.39 30.55
N HIS A 47 -64.39 3.81 30.65
CA HIS A 47 -64.01 2.76 31.61
C HIS A 47 -64.98 1.56 31.64
N THR A 48 -65.61 1.25 30.51
CA THR A 48 -66.50 0.09 30.35
C THR A 48 -65.70 -1.14 29.92
N VAL A 49 -66.13 -2.33 30.36
CA VAL A 49 -65.50 -3.60 29.97
C VAL A 49 -65.81 -3.92 28.50
N GLY A 50 -64.82 -3.77 27.63
CA GLY A 50 -64.93 -4.07 26.20
C GLY A 50 -64.63 -5.52 25.85
N TYR A 51 -63.70 -6.15 26.58
CA TYR A 51 -63.29 -7.56 26.36
C TYR A 51 -62.99 -8.26 27.68
N VAL A 52 -63.18 -9.57 27.72
CA VAL A 52 -62.79 -10.44 28.86
C VAL A 52 -62.42 -11.83 28.36
N SER A 53 -61.47 -12.52 28.98
CA SER A 53 -61.22 -13.95 28.69
C SER A 53 -62.22 -14.85 29.41
N GLU A 54 -62.66 -15.92 28.74
CA GLU A 54 -63.69 -16.82 29.27
C GLU A 54 -63.26 -17.49 30.59
N ASN A 55 -61.98 -17.85 30.73
CA ASN A 55 -61.42 -18.45 31.94
C ASN A 55 -61.43 -17.54 33.19
N LEU A 56 -61.65 -16.22 33.06
CA LEU A 56 -61.66 -15.31 34.21
C LEU A 56 -62.78 -15.71 35.20
N ALA A 57 -63.90 -16.25 34.70
CA ALA A 57 -64.99 -16.79 35.49
C ALA A 57 -64.61 -18.06 36.29
N SER A 58 -63.62 -18.82 35.81
CA SER A 58 -63.06 -19.98 36.51
C SER A 58 -62.02 -19.59 37.56
N ILE A 59 -61.39 -18.41 37.40
CA ILE A 59 -60.37 -17.89 38.32
C ILE A 59 -61.00 -17.08 39.47
N LEU A 60 -62.00 -16.24 39.17
CA LEU A 60 -62.64 -15.31 40.12
C LEU A 60 -64.12 -15.62 40.39
N GLY A 61 -64.60 -16.78 39.94
CA GLY A 61 -65.98 -17.23 40.11
C GLY A 61 -66.98 -16.54 39.19
N ALA A 62 -68.24 -16.98 39.29
CA ALA A 62 -69.32 -16.64 38.34
C ALA A 62 -69.70 -15.15 38.26
N ALA A 63 -69.23 -14.29 39.18
CA ALA A 63 -69.36 -12.84 39.07
C ALA A 63 -68.57 -12.28 37.86
N PHE A 64 -67.47 -12.94 37.48
CA PHE A 64 -66.64 -12.59 36.33
C PHE A 64 -67.01 -13.37 35.05
N ALA A 65 -68.22 -13.95 35.00
CA ALA A 65 -68.76 -14.53 33.78
C ALA A 65 -68.86 -13.48 32.66
N PRO A 66 -68.48 -13.78 31.40
CA PRO A 66 -68.51 -12.82 30.30
C PRO A 66 -69.87 -12.14 30.09
N SER A 67 -70.96 -12.89 30.27
CA SER A 67 -72.34 -12.40 30.20
C SER A 67 -72.78 -11.50 31.36
N VAL A 68 -71.94 -11.36 32.39
CA VAL A 68 -72.15 -10.47 33.54
C VAL A 68 -71.31 -9.21 33.41
N VAL A 69 -70.01 -9.34 33.10
CA VAL A 69 -69.06 -8.21 33.13
C VAL A 69 -68.97 -7.40 31.83
N LEU A 70 -69.23 -7.98 30.65
CA LEU A 70 -69.13 -7.24 29.39
C LEU A 70 -70.13 -6.08 29.34
N GLY A 71 -69.65 -4.89 29.00
CA GLY A 71 -70.41 -3.65 28.97
C GLY A 71 -70.66 -2.97 30.34
N GLN A 72 -70.24 -3.57 31.47
CA GLN A 72 -70.34 -2.92 32.78
C GLN A 72 -69.27 -1.84 32.98
N GLY A 73 -69.45 -0.96 33.96
CA GLY A 73 -68.43 0.00 34.38
C GLY A 73 -67.33 -0.66 35.22
N ALA A 74 -66.08 -0.20 35.08
CA ALA A 74 -64.95 -0.71 35.88
C ALA A 74 -65.15 -0.53 37.39
N GLU A 75 -65.93 0.46 37.81
CA GLU A 75 -66.26 0.71 39.22
C GLU A 75 -67.23 -0.31 39.84
N ASP A 76 -68.01 -1.02 39.01
CA ASP A 76 -68.88 -2.12 39.44
C ASP A 76 -68.15 -3.48 39.47
N VAL A 77 -67.03 -3.61 38.75
CA VAL A 77 -66.32 -4.88 38.49
C VAL A 77 -64.97 -4.99 39.20
N LEU A 78 -64.25 -3.88 39.42
CA LEU A 78 -62.89 -3.88 39.96
C LEU A 78 -62.79 -3.11 41.29
N PRO A 79 -61.92 -3.54 42.23
CA PRO A 79 -61.69 -2.80 43.47
C PRO A 79 -61.19 -1.37 43.20
N ALA A 80 -61.74 -0.38 43.93
CA ALA A 80 -61.38 1.03 43.76
C ALA A 80 -59.88 1.33 43.91
N GLY A 81 -59.15 0.52 44.68
CA GLY A 81 -57.69 0.60 44.78
C GLY A 81 -56.96 0.24 43.48
N LEU A 82 -57.43 -0.80 42.77
CA LEU A 82 -56.90 -1.19 41.46
C LEU A 82 -57.24 -0.13 40.40
N LEU A 83 -58.48 0.37 40.37
CA LEU A 83 -58.87 1.45 39.46
C LEU A 83 -58.03 2.72 39.69
N THR A 84 -57.74 3.06 40.94
CA THR A 84 -56.85 4.18 41.30
C THR A 84 -55.41 3.96 40.83
N ALA A 85 -54.87 2.74 40.96
CA ALA A 85 -53.54 2.38 40.47
C ALA A 85 -53.47 2.41 38.93
N LEU A 86 -54.51 1.92 38.24
CA LEU A 86 -54.63 1.93 36.79
C LEU A 86 -54.60 3.35 36.22
N LEU A 87 -55.48 4.22 36.73
CA LEU A 87 -55.54 5.63 36.32
C LEU A 87 -54.21 6.36 36.63
N SER A 88 -53.54 6.00 37.73
CA SER A 88 -52.23 6.54 38.08
C SER A 88 -51.09 6.06 37.16
N ALA A 89 -51.25 4.91 36.50
CA ALA A 89 -50.29 4.39 35.51
C ALA A 89 -50.54 4.98 34.12
N ASP A 90 -51.80 5.10 33.71
CA ASP A 90 -52.18 5.69 32.41
C ASP A 90 -51.84 7.18 32.35
N ALA A 91 -52.15 7.94 33.42
CA ALA A 91 -51.81 9.36 33.53
C ALA A 91 -50.30 9.67 33.54
N ARG A 92 -49.43 8.64 33.62
CA ARG A 92 -47.97 8.75 33.49
C ARG A 92 -47.48 8.43 32.06
N ALA A 93 -48.38 8.19 31.11
CA ALA A 93 -48.11 7.68 29.75
C ALA A 93 -47.30 6.36 29.71
N GLY A 94 -47.31 5.60 30.82
CA GLY A 94 -46.53 4.36 30.94
C GLY A 94 -47.15 3.19 30.15
N LEU A 95 -48.48 3.17 30.01
CA LEU A 95 -49.20 2.06 29.40
C LEU A 95 -49.13 2.05 27.87
N GLU A 96 -48.94 3.20 27.23
CA GLU A 96 -48.83 3.35 25.77
C GLU A 96 -47.48 2.88 25.22
N THR A 97 -46.46 2.77 26.09
CA THR A 97 -45.08 2.45 25.70
C THR A 97 -44.62 1.07 26.16
N ARG A 98 -45.27 0.47 27.17
CA ARG A 98 -44.91 -0.84 27.72
C ARG A 98 -45.99 -1.44 28.62
N ARG A 99 -45.92 -2.76 28.84
CA ARG A 99 -46.53 -3.42 30.01
C ARG A 99 -45.98 -2.82 31.32
N CYS A 100 -46.88 -2.50 32.24
CA CYS A 100 -46.58 -2.02 33.59
C CYS A 100 -47.23 -2.93 34.64
N GLY A 101 -46.45 -3.49 35.56
CA GLY A 101 -47.01 -4.13 36.76
C GLY A 101 -47.65 -3.08 37.68
N LEU A 102 -48.87 -3.35 38.14
CA LEU A 102 -49.60 -2.48 39.08
C LEU A 102 -49.42 -2.93 40.54
N GLY A 103 -49.12 -4.21 40.76
CA GLY A 103 -48.89 -4.80 42.08
C GLY A 103 -49.79 -6.02 42.34
N ARG A 104 -49.81 -6.47 43.60
CA ARG A 104 -50.71 -7.53 44.08
C ARG A 104 -52.00 -6.90 44.61
N PHE A 105 -53.15 -7.44 44.20
CA PHE A 105 -54.50 -6.99 44.60
C PHE A 105 -55.37 -8.18 44.97
N GLU A 106 -56.29 -7.97 45.90
CA GLU A 106 -57.32 -8.95 46.28
C GLU A 106 -58.60 -8.63 45.48
N ILE A 107 -59.08 -9.60 44.69
CA ILE A 107 -60.26 -9.47 43.84
C ILE A 107 -61.15 -10.70 44.06
N ALA A 108 -62.39 -10.49 44.52
CA ALA A 108 -63.31 -11.57 44.89
C ALA A 108 -62.66 -12.65 45.80
N ASP A 109 -61.98 -12.20 46.85
CA ASP A 109 -61.25 -13.03 47.82
C ASP A 109 -60.07 -13.85 47.25
N HIS A 110 -59.65 -13.59 46.00
CA HIS A 110 -58.47 -14.18 45.37
C HIS A 110 -57.31 -13.15 45.27
N PRO A 111 -56.08 -13.50 45.72
CA PRO A 111 -54.90 -12.67 45.52
C PRO A 111 -54.34 -12.83 44.10
N LEU A 112 -54.26 -11.72 43.36
CA LEU A 112 -53.75 -11.68 41.99
C LEU A 112 -52.57 -10.71 41.86
N GLU A 113 -51.59 -11.05 41.03
CA GLU A 113 -50.70 -10.09 40.39
C GLU A 113 -51.42 -9.45 39.21
N VAL A 114 -51.42 -8.11 39.17
CA VAL A 114 -52.10 -7.34 38.13
C VAL A 114 -51.10 -6.49 37.36
N ALA A 115 -51.19 -6.54 36.04
CA ALA A 115 -50.43 -5.70 35.13
C ALA A 115 -51.34 -5.05 34.08
N ALA A 116 -50.90 -3.94 33.49
CA ALA A 116 -51.64 -3.21 32.48
C ALA A 116 -50.78 -2.79 31.27
N TYR A 117 -51.42 -2.66 30.11
CA TYR A 117 -50.89 -1.99 28.91
C TYR A 117 -52.02 -1.38 28.08
N ALA A 118 -51.73 -0.39 27.24
CA ALA A 118 -52.70 0.15 26.29
C ALA A 118 -52.73 -0.68 25.00
N SER A 119 -53.92 -0.80 24.41
CA SER A 119 -54.19 -1.48 23.15
C SER A 119 -55.22 -0.64 22.38
N GLY A 120 -54.74 0.29 21.56
CA GLY A 120 -55.57 1.30 20.89
C GLY A 120 -56.36 2.17 21.89
N ASP A 121 -57.68 2.21 21.72
CA ASP A 121 -58.62 2.91 22.63
C ASP A 121 -58.90 2.15 23.95
N TYR A 122 -58.31 0.96 24.15
CA TYR A 122 -58.48 0.14 25.35
C TYR A 122 -57.22 0.12 26.23
N VAL A 123 -57.40 -0.15 27.52
CA VAL A 123 -56.34 -0.59 28.43
C VAL A 123 -56.66 -2.00 28.91
N VAL A 124 -55.71 -2.89 28.68
CA VAL A 124 -55.79 -4.32 28.99
C VAL A 124 -55.24 -4.54 30.39
N LEU A 125 -55.98 -5.25 31.24
CA LEU A 125 -55.53 -5.80 32.51
C LEU A 125 -55.24 -7.30 32.32
N GLU A 126 -54.04 -7.72 32.70
CA GLU A 126 -53.68 -9.13 32.88
C GLU A 126 -53.75 -9.47 34.37
N LEU A 127 -54.46 -10.56 34.69
CA LEU A 127 -54.89 -10.95 36.02
C LEU A 127 -54.34 -12.35 36.31
N GLU A 128 -53.16 -12.41 36.93
CA GLU A 128 -52.42 -13.64 37.20
C GLU A 128 -52.64 -14.05 38.67
N PRO A 129 -53.13 -15.26 38.99
CA PRO A 129 -53.19 -15.74 40.37
C PRO A 129 -51.80 -15.73 41.02
N VAL A 130 -51.71 -15.26 42.28
CA VAL A 130 -50.46 -15.42 43.05
C VAL A 130 -50.25 -16.92 43.27
N GLN A 131 -49.23 -17.48 42.60
CA GLN A 131 -48.88 -18.88 42.72
C GLN A 131 -47.87 -19.07 43.85
N ASP A 132 -48.20 -19.92 44.83
CA ASP A 132 -47.27 -20.41 45.85
C ASP A 132 -46.28 -21.43 45.22
N ILE A 133 -45.48 -20.99 44.24
CA ILE A 133 -44.41 -21.81 43.67
C ILE A 133 -43.26 -21.85 44.66
N GLU A 134 -42.74 -23.04 44.95
CA GLU A 134 -41.37 -23.24 45.43
C GLU A 134 -40.39 -22.89 44.30
N ASP A 135 -40.37 -21.62 43.90
CA ASP A 135 -39.30 -21.07 43.06
C ASP A 135 -38.01 -21.21 43.87
N PRO A 136 -36.89 -21.69 43.29
CA PRO A 136 -35.60 -21.67 43.97
C PRO A 136 -35.15 -20.20 44.06
N GLN A 137 -35.69 -19.48 45.05
CA GLN A 137 -35.22 -18.15 45.37
C GLN A 137 -33.73 -18.27 45.70
N PRO A 138 -32.85 -17.52 45.04
CA PRO A 138 -31.45 -17.49 45.44
C PRO A 138 -31.39 -17.09 46.92
N GLU A 139 -30.53 -17.76 47.71
CA GLU A 139 -30.42 -17.49 49.15
C GLU A 139 -30.02 -16.03 49.44
N ALA A 140 -29.38 -15.40 48.46
CA ALA A 140 -29.15 -13.96 48.35
C ALA A 140 -30.25 -13.34 47.46
N GLY A 141 -30.84 -12.22 47.87
CA GLY A 141 -32.10 -11.73 47.30
C GLY A 141 -31.97 -11.11 45.90
N LEU A 142 -33.08 -10.61 45.35
CA LEU A 142 -33.11 -9.98 44.02
C LEU A 142 -32.11 -8.81 43.85
N GLY A 143 -31.70 -8.16 44.94
CA GLY A 143 -30.64 -7.14 44.92
C GLY A 143 -29.23 -7.71 44.74
N ASP A 144 -28.98 -8.93 45.21
CA ASP A 144 -27.69 -9.62 45.09
C ASP A 144 -27.56 -10.27 43.71
N ALA A 145 -28.62 -10.95 43.23
CA ALA A 145 -28.71 -11.45 41.85
C ALA A 145 -28.51 -10.36 40.79
N LEU A 146 -28.95 -9.13 41.07
CA LEU A 146 -28.71 -7.95 40.26
C LEU A 146 -27.24 -7.53 40.22
N LEU A 147 -26.54 -7.61 41.36
CA LEU A 147 -25.11 -7.32 41.48
C LEU A 147 -24.26 -8.40 40.79
N ASP A 148 -24.63 -9.67 40.91
CA ASP A 148 -23.91 -10.78 40.27
C ASP A 148 -24.04 -10.75 38.74
N LEU A 149 -25.20 -10.36 38.21
CA LEU A 149 -25.40 -10.15 36.77
C LEU A 149 -24.61 -8.95 36.24
N ASP A 150 -24.59 -7.81 36.96
CA ASP A 150 -23.78 -6.64 36.58
C ASP A 150 -22.28 -6.95 36.67
N ALA A 151 -21.83 -7.63 37.72
CA ALA A 151 -20.45 -8.09 37.88
C ALA A 151 -20.03 -9.07 36.78
N THR A 152 -20.89 -10.03 36.43
CA THR A 152 -20.64 -10.97 35.33
C THR A 152 -20.47 -10.24 34.00
N CYS A 153 -21.32 -9.25 33.71
CA CYS A 153 -21.16 -8.40 32.54
C CYS A 153 -19.87 -7.57 32.61
N ALA A 154 -19.57 -6.95 33.75
CA ALA A 154 -18.44 -6.04 33.92
C ALA A 154 -17.07 -6.74 33.86
N LEU A 155 -16.98 -7.99 34.29
CA LEU A 155 -15.75 -8.80 34.36
C LEU A 155 -15.43 -9.58 33.07
N ALA A 156 -16.35 -9.68 32.11
CA ALA A 156 -16.09 -10.37 30.85
C ALA A 156 -15.09 -9.60 29.97
N GLU A 157 -14.06 -10.27 29.45
CA GLU A 157 -13.00 -9.64 28.63
C GLU A 157 -13.39 -9.55 27.14
N ASP A 158 -14.34 -10.38 26.72
CA ASP A 158 -14.74 -10.64 25.33
C ASP A 158 -16.21 -11.12 25.27
N GLU A 159 -16.77 -11.29 24.06
CA GLU A 159 -18.18 -11.68 23.85
C GLU A 159 -18.46 -13.13 24.31
N ASP A 160 -17.61 -14.10 23.95
CA ASP A 160 -17.85 -15.52 24.25
C ASP A 160 -17.79 -15.77 25.77
N SER A 161 -16.79 -15.19 26.44
CA SER A 161 -16.62 -15.31 27.88
C SER A 161 -17.59 -14.44 28.69
N MET A 162 -18.33 -13.51 28.05
CA MET A 162 -19.54 -12.92 28.62
C MET A 162 -20.69 -13.93 28.56
N TRP A 163 -20.99 -14.47 27.38
CA TRP A 163 -22.17 -15.32 27.19
C TRP A 163 -22.12 -16.63 27.96
N VAL A 164 -20.97 -17.31 28.02
CA VAL A 164 -20.81 -18.56 28.79
C VAL A 164 -21.19 -18.36 30.26
N ARG A 165 -20.58 -17.38 30.93
CA ARG A 165 -20.88 -17.08 32.35
C ARG A 165 -22.31 -16.60 32.56
N LEU A 166 -22.87 -15.89 31.59
CA LEU A 166 -24.21 -15.34 31.68
C LEU A 166 -25.31 -16.41 31.46
N VAL A 167 -25.11 -17.42 30.61
CA VAL A 167 -26.08 -18.53 30.51
C VAL A 167 -26.05 -19.44 31.75
N ASP A 168 -24.89 -19.65 32.36
CA ASP A 168 -24.76 -20.38 33.64
C ASP A 168 -25.53 -19.67 34.76
N LEU A 169 -25.22 -18.39 35.01
CA LEU A 169 -25.87 -17.60 36.06
C LEU A 169 -27.38 -17.42 35.80
N LEU A 170 -27.80 -17.29 34.54
CA LEU A 170 -29.24 -17.25 34.21
C LEU A 170 -29.93 -18.62 34.34
N GLN A 171 -29.24 -19.75 34.22
CA GLN A 171 -29.81 -21.06 34.57
C GLN A 171 -30.04 -21.14 36.08
N GLU A 172 -29.01 -20.83 36.88
CA GLU A 172 -29.07 -20.84 38.35
C GLU A 172 -30.19 -19.94 38.90
N LEU A 173 -30.25 -18.68 38.42
CA LEU A 173 -31.26 -17.71 38.86
C LEU A 173 -32.70 -17.98 38.37
N SER A 174 -32.90 -18.86 37.38
CA SER A 174 -34.22 -19.09 36.77
C SER A 174 -34.76 -20.50 36.97
N GLY A 175 -33.93 -21.48 37.33
CA GLY A 175 -34.34 -22.88 37.50
C GLY A 175 -34.90 -23.57 36.24
N TYR A 176 -34.67 -23.00 35.04
CA TYR A 176 -34.98 -23.67 33.77
C TYR A 176 -33.93 -24.75 33.48
N ASP A 177 -34.32 -25.85 32.81
CA ASP A 177 -33.38 -26.95 32.52
C ASP A 177 -32.25 -26.51 31.58
N ARG A 178 -32.57 -25.60 30.65
CA ARG A 178 -31.67 -25.09 29.62
C ARG A 178 -31.82 -23.58 29.52
N VAL A 179 -30.69 -22.89 29.44
CA VAL A 179 -30.59 -21.49 29.03
C VAL A 179 -29.54 -21.38 27.93
N LEU A 180 -29.88 -20.73 26.82
CA LEU A 180 -28.98 -20.57 25.68
C LEU A 180 -28.97 -19.12 25.18
N ALA A 181 -27.82 -18.71 24.64
CA ALA A 181 -27.66 -17.45 23.92
C ALA A 181 -27.69 -17.74 22.42
N TYR A 182 -28.59 -17.06 21.72
CA TYR A 182 -28.90 -17.27 20.30
C TYR A 182 -28.65 -15.97 19.53
N ARG A 183 -27.70 -15.98 18.59
CA ARG A 183 -27.28 -14.80 17.80
C ARG A 183 -27.76 -14.94 16.36
N PHE A 184 -28.35 -13.89 15.79
CA PHE A 184 -28.74 -13.85 14.38
C PHE A 184 -27.55 -13.48 13.47
N ASP A 185 -27.55 -13.99 12.23
CA ASP A 185 -26.75 -13.49 11.11
C ASP A 185 -27.55 -12.52 10.21
N GLU A 186 -26.94 -12.03 9.14
CA GLU A 186 -27.51 -10.96 8.29
C GLU A 186 -28.83 -11.37 7.59
N ASP A 187 -29.01 -12.66 7.31
CA ASP A 187 -30.24 -13.25 6.77
C ASP A 187 -31.29 -13.57 7.87
N PHE A 188 -30.96 -13.32 9.14
CA PHE A 188 -31.67 -13.77 10.34
C PHE A 188 -31.75 -15.29 10.52
N ASN A 189 -30.85 -16.08 9.92
CA ASN A 189 -30.59 -17.40 10.48
C ASN A 189 -29.89 -17.21 11.84
N GLY A 190 -30.00 -18.15 12.76
CA GLY A 190 -29.41 -18.01 14.09
C GLY A 190 -28.55 -19.18 14.49
N ALA A 191 -27.61 -18.92 15.39
CA ALA A 191 -26.72 -19.92 15.96
C ALA A 191 -26.74 -19.85 17.49
N VAL A 192 -26.69 -21.00 18.15
CA VAL A 192 -26.49 -21.07 19.60
C VAL A 192 -25.01 -20.86 19.89
N ILE A 193 -24.66 -19.70 20.48
CA ILE A 193 -23.28 -19.30 20.76
C ILE A 193 -22.82 -19.67 22.19
N ALA A 194 -23.76 -19.81 23.12
CA ALA A 194 -23.52 -20.34 24.47
C ALA A 194 -24.76 -21.12 24.94
N GLU A 195 -24.56 -22.15 25.74
CA GLU A 195 -25.63 -22.97 26.32
C GLU A 195 -25.18 -23.49 27.69
N CYS A 196 -26.07 -23.38 28.68
CA CYS A 196 -26.03 -24.17 29.89
C CYS A 196 -27.29 -25.05 29.91
N CYS A 197 -27.14 -26.38 30.06
CA CYS A 197 -28.26 -27.31 30.06
C CYS A 197 -28.08 -28.47 31.04
N ALA A 198 -29.19 -29.05 31.49
CA ALA A 198 -29.20 -30.22 32.35
C ALA A 198 -28.46 -31.41 31.69
N PRO A 199 -27.70 -32.23 32.44
CA PRO A 199 -26.82 -33.28 31.88
C PRO A 199 -27.51 -34.41 31.10
N ASP A 200 -28.86 -34.44 31.08
CA ASP A 200 -29.68 -35.44 30.40
C ASP A 200 -30.40 -34.90 29.16
N MET A 201 -30.14 -33.65 28.75
CA MET A 201 -30.65 -33.06 27.51
C MET A 201 -29.61 -33.10 26.38
N GLU A 202 -30.04 -33.33 25.14
CA GLU A 202 -29.15 -33.25 23.95
C GLU A 202 -28.73 -31.78 23.71
N PRO A 203 -27.43 -31.43 23.74
CA PRO A 203 -26.97 -30.04 23.62
C PRO A 203 -27.24 -29.46 22.23
N LEU A 204 -27.53 -28.16 22.20
CA LEU A 204 -27.78 -27.36 21.00
C LEU A 204 -26.62 -26.40 20.66
N LEU A 205 -25.61 -26.29 21.53
CA LEU A 205 -24.43 -25.42 21.33
C LEU A 205 -23.79 -25.62 19.96
N GLY A 206 -23.58 -24.51 19.23
CA GLY A 206 -23.02 -24.48 17.88
C GLY A 206 -24.00 -24.84 16.76
N LEU A 207 -25.23 -25.31 17.06
CA LEU A 207 -26.22 -25.61 16.02
C LEU A 207 -26.82 -24.33 15.41
N ARG A 208 -27.08 -24.40 14.11
CA ARG A 208 -27.77 -23.37 13.32
C ARG A 208 -29.25 -23.68 13.11
N PHE A 209 -30.03 -22.61 13.03
CA PHE A 209 -31.48 -22.57 12.86
C PHE A 209 -31.81 -21.52 11.78
N PRO A 210 -32.76 -21.75 10.86
CA PRO A 210 -33.06 -20.83 9.77
C PRO A 210 -33.95 -19.66 10.19
N HIS A 211 -33.94 -18.60 9.38
CA HIS A 211 -34.74 -17.38 9.57
C HIS A 211 -36.27 -17.53 9.55
N TRP A 212 -36.79 -18.71 9.20
CA TRP A 212 -38.23 -19.01 9.20
C TRP A 212 -38.72 -19.69 10.48
N ASP A 213 -37.83 -20.19 11.35
CA ASP A 213 -38.21 -20.75 12.65
C ASP A 213 -38.65 -19.62 13.63
N ILE A 214 -38.20 -18.38 13.40
CA ILE A 214 -38.63 -17.15 14.09
C ILE A 214 -39.01 -16.10 13.02
N PRO A 215 -40.26 -16.08 12.52
CA PRO A 215 -40.62 -15.33 11.32
C PRO A 215 -40.64 -13.80 11.53
N PRO A 216 -40.60 -12.98 10.45
CA PRO A 216 -40.31 -11.54 10.54
C PRO A 216 -41.24 -10.74 11.46
N GLN A 217 -42.53 -11.06 11.50
CA GLN A 217 -43.49 -10.38 12.37
C GLN A 217 -43.29 -10.74 13.86
N ALA A 218 -42.80 -11.94 14.17
CA ALA A 218 -42.40 -12.29 15.53
C ALA A 218 -41.13 -11.51 15.93
N ARG A 219 -40.13 -11.43 15.04
CA ARG A 219 -38.92 -10.61 15.27
C ARG A 219 -39.26 -9.13 15.49
N LYS A 220 -40.25 -8.59 14.77
CA LYS A 220 -40.72 -7.20 14.94
C LYS A 220 -41.36 -6.91 16.30
N ILE A 221 -42.01 -7.90 16.92
CA ILE A 221 -42.49 -7.80 18.32
C ILE A 221 -41.31 -7.89 19.29
N MET A 222 -40.33 -8.77 19.04
CA MET A 222 -39.14 -8.93 19.90
C MET A 222 -38.28 -7.66 19.98
N GLU A 223 -38.31 -6.80 18.95
CA GLU A 223 -37.65 -5.47 18.95
C GLU A 223 -38.31 -4.45 19.89
N THR A 224 -39.58 -4.64 20.29
CA THR A 224 -40.35 -3.68 21.10
C THR A 224 -40.80 -4.24 22.45
N VAL A 225 -40.88 -5.57 22.57
CA VAL A 225 -41.28 -6.31 23.77
C VAL A 225 -40.12 -7.25 24.13
N PRO A 226 -39.31 -6.91 25.17
CA PRO A 226 -38.06 -7.61 25.42
C PRO A 226 -38.24 -8.98 26.09
N LEU A 227 -39.40 -9.29 26.66
CA LEU A 227 -39.62 -10.53 27.39
C LEU A 227 -40.91 -11.23 26.93
N ARG A 228 -40.84 -12.54 26.70
CA ARG A 228 -41.98 -13.40 26.39
C ARG A 228 -41.82 -14.75 27.09
N PHE A 229 -42.90 -15.34 27.60
CA PHE A 229 -42.88 -16.72 28.10
C PHE A 229 -44.14 -17.50 27.72
N ILE A 230 -44.03 -18.82 27.76
CA ILE A 230 -45.10 -19.80 27.61
C ILE A 230 -45.00 -20.72 28.82
N ALA A 231 -46.00 -20.68 29.70
CA ALA A 231 -45.95 -21.37 31.00
C ALA A 231 -46.24 -22.87 30.88
N ASP A 232 -47.08 -23.26 29.93
CA ASP A 232 -47.30 -24.66 29.54
C ASP A 232 -47.67 -24.72 28.04
N VAL A 233 -46.97 -25.59 27.30
CA VAL A 233 -47.16 -25.84 25.87
C VAL A 233 -48.39 -26.73 25.58
N ASP A 234 -48.87 -27.50 26.55
CA ASP A 234 -50.03 -28.40 26.39
C ASP A 234 -51.28 -27.96 27.18
N ALA A 235 -51.27 -26.76 27.77
CA ALA A 235 -52.46 -26.23 28.42
C ALA A 235 -53.41 -25.57 27.41
N GLU A 236 -54.71 -25.82 27.57
CA GLU A 236 -55.76 -25.36 26.66
C GLU A 236 -55.94 -23.82 26.76
N PRO A 237 -55.75 -23.06 25.66
CA PRO A 237 -55.87 -21.61 25.67
C PRO A 237 -57.35 -21.18 25.76
N SER A 238 -57.63 -20.09 26.46
CA SER A 238 -58.99 -19.59 26.65
C SER A 238 -59.30 -18.43 25.70
N PRO A 239 -60.50 -18.40 25.07
CA PRO A 239 -60.87 -17.33 24.15
C PRO A 239 -61.11 -15.98 24.85
N ILE A 240 -60.80 -14.90 24.14
CA ILE A 240 -61.18 -13.53 24.49
C ILE A 240 -62.54 -13.24 23.85
N LEU A 241 -63.48 -12.75 24.65
CA LEU A 241 -64.85 -12.44 24.23
C LEU A 241 -65.07 -10.93 24.30
N ALA A 242 -65.60 -10.36 23.23
CA ALA A 242 -65.85 -8.92 23.08
C ALA A 242 -67.31 -8.55 23.41
N ALA A 243 -67.55 -7.33 23.88
CA ALA A 243 -68.87 -6.81 24.22
C ALA A 243 -69.80 -6.59 23.01
N GLY A 244 -69.26 -6.60 21.79
CA GLY A 244 -70.00 -6.51 20.54
C GLY A 244 -69.21 -7.10 19.37
N ALA A 245 -69.92 -7.70 18.40
CA ALA A 245 -69.32 -8.44 17.29
C ALA A 245 -68.62 -7.57 16.24
N ASP A 246 -68.85 -6.25 16.25
CA ASP A 246 -68.21 -5.27 15.36
C ASP A 246 -66.90 -4.70 15.94
N LEU A 247 -66.47 -5.14 17.12
CA LEU A 247 -65.21 -4.71 17.74
C LEU A 247 -64.01 -5.43 17.10
N PRO A 248 -62.88 -4.74 16.86
CA PRO A 248 -61.69 -5.36 16.27
C PRO A 248 -60.99 -6.29 17.28
N PRO A 249 -60.21 -7.29 16.80
CA PRO A 249 -59.34 -8.08 17.67
C PRO A 249 -58.38 -7.21 18.48
N LEU A 250 -58.23 -7.54 19.77
CA LEU A 250 -57.41 -6.79 20.73
C LEU A 250 -55.92 -7.03 20.47
N ASP A 251 -55.12 -5.98 20.20
CA ASP A 251 -53.66 -6.12 20.08
C ASP A 251 -53.05 -6.47 21.44
N MET A 252 -52.48 -7.66 21.51
CA MET A 252 -51.88 -8.25 22.70
C MET A 252 -50.35 -8.24 22.66
N SER A 253 -49.70 -7.47 21.77
CA SER A 253 -48.24 -7.50 21.57
C SER A 253 -47.45 -7.40 22.88
N GLN A 254 -47.85 -6.48 23.77
CA GLN A 254 -47.27 -6.23 25.10
C GLN A 254 -47.67 -7.26 26.18
N GLY A 255 -48.60 -8.17 25.87
CA GLY A 255 -49.22 -9.09 26.83
C GLY A 255 -48.36 -10.32 27.15
N HIS A 256 -48.19 -10.61 28.44
CA HIS A 256 -47.58 -11.85 28.90
C HIS A 256 -48.55 -13.03 28.73
N LEU A 257 -49.84 -12.82 28.95
CA LEU A 257 -50.87 -13.85 28.81
C LEU A 257 -51.31 -14.06 27.37
N ARG A 258 -50.79 -13.32 26.38
CA ARG A 258 -51.06 -13.53 24.94
C ARG A 258 -50.94 -15.00 24.54
N GLY A 259 -51.91 -15.49 23.77
CA GLY A 259 -51.91 -16.85 23.19
C GLY A 259 -50.72 -17.15 22.27
N VAL A 260 -50.60 -18.41 21.86
CA VAL A 260 -49.47 -18.93 21.08
C VAL A 260 -49.97 -19.53 19.77
N SER A 261 -49.21 -19.33 18.68
CA SER A 261 -49.43 -20.07 17.43
C SER A 261 -49.35 -21.59 17.67
N PRO A 262 -50.32 -22.39 17.21
CA PRO A 262 -50.25 -23.86 17.29
C PRO A 262 -48.98 -24.46 16.66
N VAL A 263 -48.44 -23.82 15.61
CA VAL A 263 -47.18 -24.23 14.97
C VAL A 263 -46.00 -24.10 15.92
N HIS A 264 -45.93 -23.00 16.69
CA HIS A 264 -44.86 -22.78 17.66
C HIS A 264 -45.02 -23.68 18.91
N LEU A 265 -46.25 -23.96 19.35
CA LEU A 265 -46.49 -24.99 20.38
C LEU A 265 -45.96 -26.36 19.93
N GLN A 266 -46.22 -26.75 18.68
CA GLN A 266 -45.71 -28.03 18.16
C GLN A 266 -44.19 -28.03 17.96
N TYR A 267 -43.59 -26.91 17.56
CA TYR A 267 -42.12 -26.74 17.55
C TYR A 267 -41.52 -27.01 18.94
N LEU A 268 -42.12 -26.45 20.00
CA LEU A 268 -41.65 -26.64 21.38
C LEU A 268 -41.82 -28.09 21.87
N ARG A 269 -42.91 -28.78 21.51
CA ARG A 269 -43.06 -30.23 21.75
C ARG A 269 -41.96 -31.03 21.09
N ASN A 270 -41.65 -30.73 19.83
CA ASN A 270 -40.60 -31.42 19.08
C ASN A 270 -39.21 -31.16 19.68
N LEU A 271 -39.02 -30.01 20.36
CA LEU A 271 -37.83 -29.66 21.15
C LEU A 271 -37.85 -30.25 22.59
N SER A 272 -38.85 -31.06 22.95
CA SER A 272 -39.09 -31.60 24.30
C SER A 272 -39.24 -30.53 25.40
N SER A 273 -39.71 -29.34 25.05
CA SER A 273 -39.90 -28.19 25.94
C SER A 273 -41.38 -28.05 26.33
N ARG A 274 -41.72 -28.14 27.62
CA ARG A 274 -43.09 -27.88 28.14
C ARG A 274 -43.31 -26.46 28.60
N ALA A 275 -42.26 -25.75 29.00
CA ALA A 275 -42.30 -24.31 29.22
C ALA A 275 -41.10 -23.64 28.57
N THR A 276 -41.24 -22.36 28.21
CA THR A 276 -40.14 -21.56 27.66
C THR A 276 -40.28 -20.09 28.05
N LEU A 277 -39.16 -19.40 28.13
CA LEU A 277 -39.03 -17.97 28.39
C LEU A 277 -37.97 -17.43 27.43
N THR A 278 -38.13 -16.21 26.94
CA THR A 278 -37.27 -15.60 25.94
C THR A 278 -37.03 -14.15 26.32
N LEU A 279 -35.75 -13.72 26.27
CA LEU A 279 -35.31 -12.36 26.51
C LEU A 279 -34.61 -11.82 25.26
N SER A 280 -35.21 -10.84 24.58
CA SER A 280 -34.63 -10.20 23.39
C SER A 280 -33.34 -9.45 23.72
N VAL A 281 -32.32 -9.62 22.88
CA VAL A 281 -31.06 -8.86 22.94
C VAL A 281 -30.99 -7.98 21.71
N LEU A 282 -30.81 -6.67 21.92
CA LEU A 282 -30.83 -5.68 20.85
C LEU A 282 -29.43 -5.11 20.63
N GLN A 283 -29.15 -4.61 19.43
CA GLN A 283 -27.98 -3.78 19.17
C GLN A 283 -28.38 -2.62 18.24
N ASP A 284 -28.01 -1.39 18.64
CA ASP A 284 -28.29 -0.14 17.92
C ASP A 284 -29.76 -0.03 17.39
N GLY A 285 -30.71 -0.55 18.18
CA GLY A 285 -32.16 -0.50 17.91
C GLY A 285 -32.73 -1.64 17.05
N ARG A 286 -31.93 -2.66 16.70
CA ARG A 286 -32.36 -3.85 15.95
C ARG A 286 -32.23 -5.12 16.82
N LEU A 287 -32.97 -6.17 16.47
CA LEU A 287 -32.82 -7.48 17.10
C LEU A 287 -31.48 -8.12 16.71
N TRP A 288 -30.57 -8.27 17.68
CA TRP A 288 -29.27 -8.94 17.53
C TRP A 288 -29.38 -10.44 17.83
N GLY A 289 -30.25 -10.80 18.78
CA GLY A 289 -30.38 -12.17 19.25
C GLY A 289 -31.39 -12.28 20.39
N MET A 290 -31.31 -13.38 21.13
CA MET A 290 -32.11 -13.62 22.33
C MET A 290 -31.39 -14.55 23.29
N VAL A 291 -31.73 -14.47 24.58
CA VAL A 291 -31.52 -15.57 25.53
C VAL A 291 -32.81 -16.39 25.56
N SER A 292 -32.73 -17.69 25.31
CA SER A 292 -33.88 -18.60 25.33
C SER A 292 -33.73 -19.62 26.46
N PHE A 293 -34.81 -19.80 27.21
CA PHE A 293 -34.92 -20.65 28.38
C PHE A 293 -35.91 -21.77 28.07
N HIS A 294 -35.60 -23.02 28.45
CA HIS A 294 -36.43 -24.20 28.17
C HIS A 294 -36.50 -25.10 29.40
N HIS A 295 -37.68 -25.67 29.66
CA HIS A 295 -37.92 -26.55 30.81
C HIS A 295 -38.85 -27.71 30.42
N ARG A 296 -38.57 -28.90 30.98
CA ARG A 296 -39.25 -30.17 30.68
C ARG A 296 -40.66 -30.28 31.27
N SER A 297 -40.98 -29.41 32.22
CA SER A 297 -42.27 -29.30 32.91
C SER A 297 -42.91 -27.93 32.69
N PRO A 298 -44.22 -27.76 32.98
CA PRO A 298 -44.85 -26.45 33.10
C PRO A 298 -44.14 -25.56 34.13
N ARG A 299 -43.83 -24.31 33.78
CA ARG A 299 -43.13 -23.34 34.63
C ARG A 299 -43.41 -21.92 34.18
N ALA A 300 -44.10 -21.15 35.02
CA ALA A 300 -44.26 -19.71 34.87
C ALA A 300 -43.12 -18.99 35.63
N PRO A 301 -42.46 -17.97 35.05
CA PRO A 301 -41.49 -17.16 35.78
C PRO A 301 -42.19 -16.14 36.69
N SER A 302 -41.71 -16.03 37.94
CA SER A 302 -42.21 -15.09 38.96
C SER A 302 -42.13 -13.61 38.50
N ALA A 303 -42.93 -12.71 39.07
CA ALA A 303 -42.87 -11.28 38.73
C ALA A 303 -41.50 -10.68 39.03
N GLU A 304 -40.87 -11.14 40.10
CA GLU A 304 -39.52 -10.81 40.55
C GLU A 304 -38.48 -11.17 39.46
N LEU A 305 -38.48 -12.42 38.97
CA LEU A 305 -37.60 -12.85 37.88
C LEU A 305 -37.91 -12.11 36.57
N ARG A 306 -39.18 -11.93 36.21
CA ARG A 306 -39.60 -11.18 35.01
C ARG A 306 -39.12 -9.74 35.04
N ALA A 307 -39.18 -9.08 36.21
CA ALA A 307 -38.67 -7.73 36.40
C ALA A 307 -37.14 -7.68 36.27
N LEU A 308 -36.42 -8.58 36.96
CA LEU A 308 -34.96 -8.67 36.90
C LEU A 308 -34.45 -8.80 35.45
N LEU A 309 -34.96 -9.77 34.70
CA LEU A 309 -34.56 -10.01 33.31
C LEU A 309 -34.88 -8.81 32.40
N THR A 310 -36.07 -8.20 32.55
CA THR A 310 -36.46 -7.00 31.80
C THR A 310 -35.55 -5.81 32.10
N HIS A 311 -35.06 -5.68 33.34
CA HIS A 311 -34.09 -4.65 33.73
C HIS A 311 -32.66 -4.95 33.24
N MET A 312 -32.31 -6.22 33.01
CA MET A 312 -30.96 -6.63 32.60
C MET A 312 -30.74 -6.67 31.09
N ALA A 313 -31.77 -6.89 30.27
CA ALA A 313 -31.65 -6.86 28.80
C ALA A 313 -30.93 -5.58 28.27
N PRO A 314 -31.22 -4.36 28.78
CA PRO A 314 -30.48 -3.14 28.43
C PRO A 314 -29.01 -3.12 28.88
N LEU A 315 -28.64 -3.72 30.02
CA LEU A 315 -27.25 -3.78 30.47
C LEU A 315 -26.43 -4.79 29.67
N ILE A 316 -27.02 -5.96 29.39
CA ILE A 316 -26.46 -6.99 28.50
C ILE A 316 -26.19 -6.37 27.11
N THR A 317 -27.20 -5.71 26.55
CA THR A 317 -27.11 -4.92 25.29
C THR A 317 -25.98 -3.89 25.34
N ALA A 318 -25.87 -3.11 26.42
CA ALA A 318 -24.85 -2.07 26.55
C ALA A 318 -23.44 -2.66 26.69
N ARG A 319 -23.27 -3.76 27.43
CA ARG A 319 -21.96 -4.40 27.60
C ARG A 319 -21.48 -5.07 26.31
N LEU A 320 -22.35 -5.82 25.63
CA LEU A 320 -22.08 -6.38 24.31
C LEU A 320 -21.59 -5.30 23.33
N GLY A 321 -22.32 -4.18 23.26
CA GLY A 321 -21.94 -3.04 22.42
C GLY A 321 -20.63 -2.35 22.82
N LEU A 322 -20.18 -2.46 24.08
CA LEU A 322 -18.86 -1.99 24.51
C LEU A 322 -17.75 -2.98 24.13
N LEU A 323 -17.97 -4.29 24.32
CA LEU A 323 -17.01 -5.34 23.96
C LEU A 323 -16.74 -5.36 22.45
N ALA A 324 -17.80 -5.37 21.63
CA ALA A 324 -17.68 -5.33 20.17
C ALA A 324 -16.94 -4.07 19.66
N ARG A 325 -17.13 -2.92 20.32
CA ARG A 325 -16.41 -1.66 19.98
C ARG A 325 -14.95 -1.69 20.44
N ALA A 326 -14.66 -2.27 21.60
CA ALA A 326 -13.29 -2.45 22.09
C ALA A 326 -12.49 -3.39 21.18
N ASP A 327 -13.10 -4.49 20.74
CA ASP A 327 -12.45 -5.43 19.83
C ASP A 327 -12.25 -4.84 18.42
N ALA A 328 -13.26 -4.16 17.87
CA ALA A 328 -13.11 -3.47 16.59
C ALA A 328 -11.98 -2.43 16.60
N LEU A 329 -11.78 -1.71 17.71
CA LEU A 329 -10.64 -0.80 17.89
C LEU A 329 -9.30 -1.54 18.02
N ARG A 330 -9.26 -2.67 18.74
CA ARG A 330 -8.09 -3.54 18.88
C ARG A 330 -7.64 -4.09 17.52
N VAL A 331 -8.57 -4.61 16.73
CA VAL A 331 -8.32 -5.13 15.37
C VAL A 331 -7.89 -4.01 14.42
N ALA A 332 -8.55 -2.85 14.47
CA ALA A 332 -8.17 -1.69 13.64
C ALA A 332 -6.73 -1.21 13.93
N ALA A 333 -6.30 -1.16 15.19
CA ALA A 333 -4.93 -0.82 15.55
C ALA A 333 -3.92 -1.87 15.04
N GLN A 334 -4.22 -3.16 15.18
CA GLN A 334 -3.39 -4.25 14.64
C GLN A 334 -3.26 -4.17 13.10
N VAL A 335 -4.33 -3.80 12.41
CA VAL A 335 -4.34 -3.53 10.95
C VAL A 335 -3.42 -2.35 10.60
N GLU A 336 -3.48 -1.25 11.36
CA GLU A 336 -2.67 -0.05 11.12
C GLU A 336 -1.17 -0.31 11.37
N ASP A 337 -0.82 -0.93 12.49
CA ASP A 337 0.55 -1.36 12.82
C ASP A 337 1.14 -2.26 11.72
N LEU A 338 0.39 -3.30 11.30
CA LEU A 338 0.84 -4.24 10.26
C LEU A 338 0.95 -3.56 8.89
N CYS A 339 0.11 -2.57 8.60
CA CYS A 339 0.22 -1.73 7.40
C CYS A 339 1.46 -0.82 7.42
N GLU A 340 1.82 -0.21 8.56
CA GLU A 340 3.03 0.61 8.69
C GLU A 340 4.29 -0.25 8.58
N ILE A 341 4.34 -1.38 9.31
CA ILE A 341 5.45 -2.35 9.26
C ILE A 341 5.65 -2.85 7.82
N THR A 342 4.57 -3.21 7.13
CA THR A 342 4.61 -3.67 5.73
C THR A 342 5.12 -2.59 4.79
N HIS A 343 4.65 -1.34 4.92
CA HIS A 343 5.15 -0.23 4.10
C HIS A 343 6.65 -0.03 4.34
N ARG A 344 7.03 0.11 5.61
CA ARG A 344 8.40 0.41 6.04
C ARG A 344 9.40 -0.65 5.59
N GLU A 345 9.07 -1.95 5.67
CA GLU A 345 9.98 -3.01 5.26
C GLU A 345 10.09 -3.19 3.73
N LEU A 346 9.01 -2.97 2.98
CA LEU A 346 9.03 -3.04 1.51
C LEU A 346 9.67 -1.80 0.86
N ALA A 347 9.61 -0.64 1.53
CA ALA A 347 10.19 0.61 1.06
C ALA A 347 11.74 0.65 1.09
N VAL A 348 12.38 -0.26 1.83
CA VAL A 348 13.85 -0.33 1.95
C VAL A 348 14.49 -0.83 0.63
N PRO A 349 15.53 -0.13 0.11
CA PRO A 349 16.35 -0.65 -0.98
C PRO A 349 17.06 -1.97 -0.58
N GLY A 350 16.72 -3.06 -1.26
CA GLY A 350 17.16 -4.41 -0.92
C GLY A 350 16.31 -5.51 -1.61
N PRO A 351 16.51 -6.79 -1.26
CA PRO A 351 15.72 -7.90 -1.82
C PRO A 351 14.28 -7.89 -1.26
N ALA A 352 13.35 -7.30 -2.01
CA ALA A 352 11.95 -7.15 -1.59
C ALA A 352 11.24 -8.50 -1.35
N GLU A 353 11.59 -9.53 -2.12
CA GLU A 353 11.12 -10.91 -1.96
C GLU A 353 11.31 -11.43 -0.52
N ALA A 354 12.47 -11.14 0.10
CA ALA A 354 12.78 -11.58 1.45
C ALA A 354 12.03 -10.78 2.54
N ALA A 355 11.62 -9.54 2.25
CA ALA A 355 10.72 -8.78 3.13
C ALA A 355 9.27 -9.29 2.98
N PHE A 356 8.79 -9.44 1.76
CA PHE A 356 7.45 -9.97 1.47
C PHE A 356 7.25 -11.37 2.09
N ALA A 357 8.23 -12.27 1.96
CA ALA A 357 8.16 -13.61 2.56
C ALA A 357 8.16 -13.63 4.11
N ARG A 358 8.62 -12.57 4.78
CA ARG A 358 8.55 -12.39 6.25
C ARG A 358 7.20 -11.80 6.69
N LEU A 359 6.59 -10.95 5.86
CA LEU A 359 5.34 -10.25 6.16
C LEU A 359 4.11 -11.10 5.80
N ALA A 360 4.15 -11.83 4.69
CA ALA A 360 3.02 -12.61 4.17
C ALA A 360 2.42 -13.60 5.19
N PRO A 361 3.18 -14.33 6.04
CA PRO A 361 2.60 -15.15 7.09
C PRO A 361 1.73 -14.38 8.10
N GLN A 362 2.12 -13.15 8.45
CA GLN A 362 1.40 -12.31 9.43
C GLN A 362 0.12 -11.73 8.81
N ILE A 363 0.22 -11.30 7.54
CA ILE A 363 -0.91 -10.85 6.72
C ILE A 363 -1.95 -11.98 6.55
N LEU A 364 -1.50 -13.18 6.19
CA LEU A 364 -2.37 -14.33 5.98
C LEU A 364 -3.01 -14.85 7.26
N ALA A 365 -2.29 -14.83 8.39
CA ALA A 365 -2.85 -15.16 9.69
C ALA A 365 -3.96 -14.17 10.13
N HIS A 366 -3.83 -12.87 9.83
CA HIS A 366 -4.86 -11.87 10.15
C HIS A 366 -6.06 -11.91 9.18
N LEU A 367 -5.88 -12.41 7.95
CA LEU A 367 -6.95 -12.55 6.94
C LEU A 367 -7.62 -13.94 6.94
N GLU A 368 -7.21 -14.85 7.82
CA GLU A 368 -7.58 -16.28 7.78
C GLU A 368 -7.51 -16.83 6.34
N ALA A 369 -6.35 -16.63 5.70
CA ALA A 369 -6.16 -16.85 4.27
C ALA A 369 -4.94 -17.74 3.98
N ASP A 370 -4.95 -18.41 2.83
CA ASP A 370 -3.96 -19.43 2.48
C ASP A 370 -2.92 -18.94 1.46
N GLY A 371 -3.18 -17.84 0.75
CA GLY A 371 -2.27 -17.31 -0.26
C GLY A 371 -2.36 -15.81 -0.52
N LEU A 372 -1.24 -15.20 -0.88
CA LEU A 372 -1.06 -13.77 -1.12
C LEU A 372 -0.23 -13.54 -2.38
N VAL A 373 -0.69 -12.65 -3.26
CA VAL A 373 0.09 -12.16 -4.41
C VAL A 373 0.10 -10.64 -4.41
N LEU A 374 1.29 -10.06 -4.59
CA LEU A 374 1.50 -8.63 -4.81
C LEU A 374 2.16 -8.43 -6.18
N ARG A 375 1.58 -7.55 -7.00
CA ARG A 375 2.11 -7.16 -8.32
C ARG A 375 2.43 -5.67 -8.28
N ALA A 376 3.67 -5.31 -8.59
CA ALA A 376 4.22 -3.96 -8.45
C ALA A 376 5.10 -3.61 -9.67
N GLY A 377 4.46 -3.35 -10.80
CA GLY A 377 5.15 -3.12 -12.07
C GLY A 377 5.64 -4.45 -12.66
N GLU A 378 6.95 -4.53 -12.93
CA GLU A 378 7.58 -5.77 -13.40
C GLU A 378 7.83 -6.78 -12.27
N GLU A 379 7.92 -6.33 -11.01
CA GLU A 379 8.05 -7.22 -9.85
C GLU A 379 6.69 -7.88 -9.51
N THR A 380 6.68 -9.19 -9.24
CA THR A 380 5.51 -9.92 -8.75
C THR A 380 5.95 -10.94 -7.71
N PHE A 381 5.33 -10.89 -6.53
CA PHE A 381 5.65 -11.71 -5.37
C PHE A 381 4.44 -12.56 -5.00
N SER A 382 4.69 -13.81 -4.61
CA SER A 382 3.65 -14.78 -4.27
C SER A 382 4.06 -15.61 -3.05
N PHE A 383 3.13 -15.84 -2.14
CA PHE A 383 3.33 -16.65 -0.94
C PHE A 383 2.08 -17.48 -0.64
N GLY A 384 2.26 -18.71 -0.14
CA GLY A 384 1.15 -19.62 0.17
C GLY A 384 0.52 -20.29 -1.07
N GLN A 385 -0.73 -20.73 -0.95
CA GLN A 385 -1.51 -21.36 -2.02
C GLN A 385 -2.13 -20.31 -2.94
N VAL A 386 -1.61 -20.17 -4.15
CA VAL A 386 -2.04 -19.15 -5.11
C VAL A 386 -2.26 -19.78 -6.50
N PRO A 387 -3.25 -19.32 -7.30
CA PRO A 387 -3.44 -19.82 -8.66
C PRO A 387 -2.26 -19.50 -9.58
N GLY A 388 -2.12 -20.25 -10.67
CA GLY A 388 -1.09 -19.99 -11.67
C GLY A 388 -1.13 -18.55 -12.23
N PRO A 389 0.02 -17.95 -12.62
CA PRO A 389 0.10 -16.51 -12.96
C PRO A 389 -0.89 -16.01 -14.03
N ARG A 390 -1.33 -16.89 -14.95
CA ARG A 390 -2.36 -16.57 -15.95
C ARG A 390 -3.75 -16.38 -15.32
N ALA A 391 -4.11 -17.19 -14.33
CA ALA A 391 -5.36 -17.07 -13.59
C ALA A 391 -5.37 -15.78 -12.75
N VAL A 392 -4.28 -15.51 -12.01
CA VAL A 392 -4.09 -14.23 -11.30
C VAL A 392 -4.21 -13.04 -12.27
N GLY A 393 -3.61 -13.13 -13.46
CA GLY A 393 -3.74 -12.11 -14.49
C GLY A 393 -5.19 -11.88 -14.98
N MET A 394 -6.01 -12.94 -15.06
CA MET A 394 -7.43 -12.83 -15.40
C MET A 394 -8.24 -12.22 -14.25
N LEU A 395 -8.01 -12.65 -13.01
CA LEU A 395 -8.70 -12.12 -11.82
C LEU A 395 -8.40 -10.62 -11.58
N VAL A 396 -7.17 -10.17 -11.85
CA VAL A 396 -6.81 -8.74 -11.82
C VAL A 396 -7.55 -7.95 -12.90
N VAL A 397 -7.71 -8.51 -14.11
CA VAL A 397 -8.48 -7.85 -15.19
C VAL A 397 -9.97 -7.79 -14.85
N GLU A 398 -10.53 -8.84 -14.23
CA GLU A 398 -11.92 -8.81 -13.75
C GLU A 398 -12.11 -7.83 -12.60
N ALA A 399 -11.21 -7.79 -11.61
CA ALA A 399 -11.28 -6.81 -10.53
C ALA A 399 -11.34 -5.37 -11.06
N MET A 400 -10.66 -5.07 -12.18
CA MET A 400 -10.70 -3.75 -12.85
C MET A 400 -12.00 -3.44 -13.62
N THR A 401 -12.94 -4.37 -13.77
CA THR A 401 -14.30 -4.09 -14.32
C THR A 401 -15.32 -3.83 -13.21
N GLN A 402 -15.06 -4.32 -12.00
CA GLN A 402 -15.94 -4.27 -10.84
C GLN A 402 -15.86 -2.94 -10.09
N GLN A 403 -16.84 -2.68 -9.21
CA GLN A 403 -16.89 -1.45 -8.41
C GLN A 403 -15.67 -1.35 -7.47
N ASP A 404 -15.16 -0.13 -7.28
CA ASP A 404 -13.94 0.19 -6.51
C ASP A 404 -12.72 -0.66 -6.91
N ASN A 405 -12.67 -1.10 -8.16
CA ASN A 405 -11.72 -2.05 -8.74
C ASN A 405 -11.47 -3.30 -7.86
N THR A 406 -12.50 -3.78 -7.17
CA THR A 406 -12.42 -4.86 -6.18
C THR A 406 -13.28 -6.06 -6.61
N LEU A 407 -12.66 -7.22 -6.81
CA LEU A 407 -13.36 -8.50 -6.91
C LEU A 407 -13.34 -9.19 -5.54
N VAL A 408 -14.49 -9.71 -5.09
CA VAL A 408 -14.64 -10.55 -3.90
C VAL A 408 -15.46 -11.78 -4.31
N THR A 409 -14.97 -12.98 -4.00
CA THR A 409 -15.69 -14.23 -4.29
C THR A 409 -15.27 -15.37 -3.36
N GLN A 410 -16.21 -16.29 -3.09
CA GLN A 410 -15.95 -17.59 -2.45
C GLN A 410 -15.73 -18.71 -3.48
N GLU A 411 -16.06 -18.47 -4.75
CA GLU A 411 -15.93 -19.41 -5.87
C GLU A 411 -15.45 -18.65 -7.13
N MET A 412 -14.15 -18.71 -7.39
CA MET A 412 -13.50 -18.00 -8.50
C MET A 412 -13.93 -18.49 -9.89
N LEU A 413 -14.36 -19.75 -10.04
CA LEU A 413 -14.75 -20.30 -11.34
C LEU A 413 -16.14 -19.81 -11.79
N SER A 414 -17.07 -19.66 -10.84
CA SER A 414 -18.38 -19.02 -11.04
C SER A 414 -18.21 -17.52 -11.33
N ALA A 415 -17.35 -16.82 -10.57
CA ALA A 415 -17.07 -15.40 -10.78
C ALA A 415 -16.30 -15.10 -12.09
N VAL A 416 -15.38 -15.97 -12.52
CA VAL A 416 -14.62 -15.82 -13.77
C VAL A 416 -14.70 -17.11 -14.61
N PRO A 417 -15.76 -17.27 -15.43
CA PRO A 417 -15.94 -18.45 -16.26
C PRO A 417 -14.75 -18.72 -17.18
N GLY A 418 -14.19 -19.93 -17.11
CA GLY A 418 -13.02 -20.34 -17.88
C GLY A 418 -11.67 -19.95 -17.27
N LEU A 419 -11.63 -19.58 -15.99
CA LEU A 419 -10.39 -19.44 -15.23
C LEU A 419 -9.56 -20.75 -15.27
N PRO A 420 -8.24 -20.71 -15.51
CA PRO A 420 -7.38 -21.89 -15.37
C PRO A 420 -7.19 -22.24 -13.89
N GLN A 421 -7.81 -23.33 -13.42
CA GLN A 421 -7.56 -23.95 -12.12
C GLN A 421 -7.12 -25.41 -12.28
N GLY A 422 -6.37 -25.92 -11.29
CA GLY A 422 -6.03 -27.33 -11.13
C GLY A 422 -6.37 -27.87 -9.74
N ASP A 423 -6.17 -29.18 -9.53
CA ASP A 423 -6.44 -29.84 -8.24
C ASP A 423 -5.64 -29.20 -7.11
N GLY A 424 -6.33 -28.64 -6.11
CA GLY A 424 -5.72 -27.99 -4.95
C GLY A 424 -5.40 -26.50 -5.11
N ASP A 425 -5.79 -25.86 -6.22
CA ASP A 425 -5.85 -24.39 -6.27
C ASP A 425 -6.88 -23.84 -5.25
N PRO A 426 -6.70 -22.61 -4.74
CA PRO A 426 -7.73 -21.96 -3.93
C PRO A 426 -8.99 -21.69 -4.74
N VAL A 427 -10.12 -21.48 -4.04
CA VAL A 427 -11.43 -21.20 -4.65
C VAL A 427 -11.97 -19.82 -4.29
N GLY A 428 -11.63 -19.26 -3.13
CA GLY A 428 -12.01 -17.91 -2.73
C GLY A 428 -10.92 -16.89 -3.02
N ALA A 429 -11.30 -15.66 -3.37
CA ALA A 429 -10.36 -14.56 -3.53
C ALA A 429 -10.94 -13.17 -3.22
N VAL A 430 -10.07 -12.28 -2.72
CA VAL A 430 -10.22 -10.82 -2.73
C VAL A 430 -9.10 -10.25 -3.61
N VAL A 431 -9.45 -9.55 -4.68
CA VAL A 431 -8.50 -9.01 -5.66
C VAL A 431 -8.74 -7.52 -5.88
N LEU A 432 -7.67 -6.75 -5.79
CA LEU A 432 -7.65 -5.28 -5.80
C LEU A 432 -6.76 -4.81 -6.95
N GLY A 433 -7.36 -4.44 -8.08
CA GLY A 433 -6.65 -4.10 -9.31
C GLY A 433 -6.55 -2.60 -9.56
N LEU A 434 -5.43 -1.95 -9.21
CA LEU A 434 -5.20 -0.55 -9.63
C LEU A 434 -4.75 -0.46 -11.09
N ALA A 435 -3.95 -1.43 -11.55
CA ALA A 435 -3.57 -1.59 -12.95
C ALA A 435 -3.24 -3.06 -13.25
N ARG A 436 -3.01 -3.39 -14.54
CA ARG A 436 -2.64 -4.75 -14.99
C ARG A 436 -1.33 -5.26 -14.40
N ASP A 437 -0.51 -4.37 -13.86
CA ASP A 437 0.80 -4.54 -13.24
C ASP A 437 0.82 -4.10 -11.75
N LYS A 438 -0.23 -3.45 -11.26
CA LYS A 438 -0.35 -2.98 -9.86
C LYS A 438 -1.60 -3.57 -9.21
N ALA A 439 -1.43 -4.63 -8.41
CA ALA A 439 -2.54 -5.30 -7.76
C ALA A 439 -2.11 -6.05 -6.49
N LEU A 440 -3.06 -6.22 -5.56
CA LEU A 440 -2.98 -7.19 -4.47
C LEU A 440 -4.07 -8.25 -4.68
N ALA A 441 -3.76 -9.51 -4.44
CA ALA A 441 -4.72 -10.61 -4.42
C ALA A 441 -4.50 -11.49 -3.19
N VAL A 442 -5.58 -11.79 -2.46
CA VAL A 442 -5.62 -12.67 -1.29
C VAL A 442 -6.50 -13.86 -1.65
N PHE A 443 -6.11 -15.07 -1.24
CA PHE A 443 -6.73 -16.33 -1.63
C PHE A 443 -7.07 -17.20 -0.42
N ARG A 444 -8.20 -17.89 -0.48
CA ARG A 444 -8.62 -18.93 0.48
C ARG A 444 -8.85 -20.27 -0.23
N ARG A 445 -8.36 -21.34 0.39
CA ARG A 445 -8.57 -22.72 -0.05
C ARG A 445 -10.05 -23.11 0.05
N PRO A 446 -10.50 -24.14 -0.68
CA PRO A 446 -11.81 -24.73 -0.43
C PRO A 446 -11.84 -25.32 0.98
N ILE A 447 -12.93 -25.08 1.69
CA ILE A 447 -13.24 -25.78 2.94
C ILE A 447 -14.35 -26.79 2.66
N SER A 448 -14.25 -28.00 3.23
CA SER A 448 -15.46 -28.75 3.57
C SER A 448 -15.98 -28.08 4.84
N GLN A 449 -17.04 -27.28 4.70
CA GLN A 449 -17.71 -26.70 5.85
C GLN A 449 -18.88 -27.60 6.23
N GLN A 450 -18.74 -28.34 7.32
CA GLN A 450 -19.86 -29.06 7.92
C GLN A 450 -20.70 -28.08 8.74
N VAL A 451 -21.76 -27.56 8.14
CA VAL A 451 -22.72 -26.69 8.82
C VAL A 451 -23.65 -27.57 9.66
N ALA A 452 -23.49 -27.52 10.98
CA ALA A 452 -24.34 -28.24 11.92
C ALA A 452 -25.69 -27.53 12.08
N TRP A 453 -26.71 -27.99 11.37
CA TRP A 453 -28.09 -27.54 11.52
C TRP A 453 -28.84 -28.35 12.59
N ALA A 454 -29.80 -27.73 13.27
CA ALA A 454 -30.73 -28.42 14.15
C ALA A 454 -31.82 -29.13 13.33
N GLY A 455 -31.54 -30.38 12.94
CA GLY A 455 -32.27 -31.11 11.91
C GLY A 455 -31.98 -30.57 10.50
N ALA A 456 -32.30 -31.35 9.46
CA ALA A 456 -32.03 -30.94 8.08
C ALA A 456 -32.72 -29.61 7.71
N PRO A 457 -32.12 -28.76 6.85
CA PRO A 457 -32.75 -27.52 6.38
C PRO A 457 -33.87 -27.76 5.33
N GLN A 458 -34.00 -28.98 4.82
CA GLN A 458 -35.05 -29.38 3.87
C GLN A 458 -36.43 -29.43 4.54
N LYS A 459 -37.47 -29.05 3.78
CA LYS A 459 -38.83 -28.88 4.30
C LYS A 459 -39.78 -29.99 3.86
N THR A 460 -40.66 -30.38 4.77
CA THR A 460 -41.97 -30.95 4.46
C THR A 460 -43.03 -29.84 4.38
N LEU A 461 -43.99 -29.99 3.48
CA LEU A 461 -45.19 -29.17 3.39
C LEU A 461 -46.37 -30.00 3.91
N ASP A 462 -47.05 -29.53 4.95
CA ASP A 462 -48.31 -30.11 5.38
C ASP A 462 -49.45 -29.52 4.52
N GLN A 463 -50.40 -30.37 4.14
CA GLN A 463 -51.65 -29.94 3.52
C GLN A 463 -52.74 -29.90 4.60
N ASP A 464 -53.20 -28.69 4.91
CA ASP A 464 -54.29 -28.39 5.83
C ASP A 464 -55.56 -28.02 5.02
N GLU A 465 -56.74 -27.91 5.65
CA GLU A 465 -57.97 -27.57 4.92
C GLU A 465 -57.90 -26.17 4.27
N ASP A 466 -57.11 -25.25 4.84
CA ASP A 466 -56.80 -23.92 4.29
C ASP A 466 -55.61 -23.91 3.29
N GLY A 467 -55.20 -25.07 2.74
CA GLY A 467 -54.08 -25.18 1.80
C GLY A 467 -52.70 -25.30 2.49
N PRO A 468 -51.58 -25.19 1.73
CA PRO A 468 -50.25 -25.55 2.21
C PRO A 468 -49.82 -24.75 3.43
N ARG A 469 -49.19 -25.44 4.40
CA ARG A 469 -48.60 -24.85 5.61
C ARG A 469 -47.21 -25.44 5.83
N LEU A 470 -46.32 -24.66 6.45
CA LEU A 470 -45.02 -25.15 6.89
C LEU A 470 -45.21 -26.07 8.10
N SER A 471 -44.82 -27.34 7.97
CA SER A 471 -44.74 -28.26 9.10
C SER A 471 -43.63 -27.79 10.07
N PRO A 472 -43.88 -27.67 11.38
CA PRO A 472 -42.81 -27.39 12.34
C PRO A 472 -41.81 -28.56 12.38
N ARG A 473 -40.50 -28.26 12.51
CA ARG A 473 -39.38 -29.23 12.43
C ARG A 473 -39.63 -30.49 13.24
N GLY A 474 -39.62 -31.66 12.59
CA GLY A 474 -39.87 -32.96 13.22
C GLY A 474 -38.70 -33.54 14.04
N SER A 475 -37.50 -32.99 13.92
CA SER A 475 -36.32 -33.35 14.74
C SER A 475 -35.35 -32.18 14.83
N PHE A 476 -34.64 -32.09 15.95
CA PHE A 476 -33.54 -31.14 16.20
C PHE A 476 -32.15 -31.80 16.22
N THR A 477 -32.07 -33.13 16.02
CA THR A 477 -30.80 -33.88 15.97
C THR A 477 -29.85 -33.28 14.93
N ALA A 478 -28.59 -33.08 15.31
CA ALA A 478 -27.58 -32.40 14.49
C ALA A 478 -27.46 -33.00 13.07
N TYR A 479 -27.77 -32.19 12.06
CA TYR A 479 -27.58 -32.49 10.65
C TYR A 479 -26.36 -31.72 10.14
N LEU A 480 -25.34 -32.45 9.72
CA LEU A 480 -24.13 -31.87 9.14
C LEU A 480 -24.34 -31.73 7.63
N GLU A 481 -24.60 -30.51 7.17
CA GLU A 481 -24.57 -30.17 5.74
C GLU A 481 -23.12 -29.96 5.32
N GLU A 482 -22.60 -30.80 4.43
CA GLU A 482 -21.23 -30.67 3.91
C GLU A 482 -21.23 -29.76 2.68
N VAL A 483 -20.83 -28.50 2.89
CA VAL A 483 -20.64 -27.52 1.80
C VAL A 483 -19.25 -27.73 1.21
N GLU A 484 -19.19 -28.28 -0.01
CA GLU A 484 -17.96 -28.45 -0.79
C GLU A 484 -17.74 -27.29 -1.79
N GLY A 485 -16.50 -27.10 -2.22
CA GLY A 485 -16.14 -26.26 -3.38
C GLY A 485 -16.07 -24.75 -3.14
N GLN A 486 -16.47 -24.25 -1.96
CA GLN A 486 -16.43 -22.83 -1.60
C GLN A 486 -15.39 -22.53 -0.51
N SER A 487 -15.02 -21.25 -0.38
CA SER A 487 -14.23 -20.76 0.76
C SER A 487 -15.11 -20.19 1.87
N GLN A 488 -14.51 -20.05 3.07
CA GLN A 488 -15.01 -19.18 4.14
C GLN A 488 -15.35 -17.78 3.60
N VAL A 489 -16.50 -17.25 4.04
CA VAL A 489 -17.02 -15.91 3.68
C VAL A 489 -15.97 -14.83 3.98
N TRP A 490 -15.71 -13.94 3.02
CA TRP A 490 -14.85 -12.78 3.25
C TRP A 490 -15.59 -11.75 4.09
N SER A 491 -15.06 -11.45 5.27
CA SER A 491 -15.66 -10.46 6.15
C SER A 491 -15.47 -9.04 5.59
N ASP A 492 -16.39 -8.15 5.97
CA ASP A 492 -16.32 -6.73 5.66
C ASP A 492 -15.05 -6.06 6.25
N MET A 493 -14.44 -6.66 7.29
CA MET A 493 -13.12 -6.29 7.81
C MET A 493 -11.97 -6.83 6.95
N ASP A 494 -12.06 -8.03 6.40
CA ASP A 494 -11.04 -8.64 5.51
C ASP A 494 -10.84 -7.75 4.28
N ILE A 495 -11.96 -7.33 3.68
CA ILE A 495 -12.01 -6.47 2.49
C ILE A 495 -11.43 -5.07 2.81
N ARG A 496 -11.70 -4.54 4.00
CA ARG A 496 -11.08 -3.29 4.49
C ARG A 496 -9.58 -3.43 4.71
N PHE A 497 -9.11 -4.51 5.34
CA PHE A 497 -7.70 -4.72 5.60
C PHE A 497 -6.91 -4.94 4.32
N ALA A 498 -7.38 -5.82 3.41
CA ALA A 498 -6.80 -5.94 2.07
C ALA A 498 -6.78 -4.58 1.33
N ARG A 499 -7.85 -3.79 1.48
CA ARG A 499 -7.97 -2.35 1.15
C ARG A 499 -6.75 -1.52 1.57
N SER A 500 -6.46 -1.48 2.86
CA SER A 500 -5.34 -0.71 3.42
C SER A 500 -3.98 -1.29 3.03
N LEU A 501 -3.83 -2.61 3.11
CA LEU A 501 -2.61 -3.33 2.79
C LEU A 501 -2.17 -3.11 1.34
N ALA A 502 -3.09 -3.17 0.37
CA ALA A 502 -2.79 -2.91 -1.04
C ALA A 502 -2.23 -1.51 -1.26
N ARG A 503 -2.77 -0.50 -0.56
CA ARG A 503 -2.29 0.89 -0.61
C ARG A 503 -0.89 1.00 0.01
N SER A 504 -0.67 0.40 1.18
CA SER A 504 0.64 0.40 1.86
C SER A 504 1.72 -0.28 1.02
N CYS A 505 1.45 -1.47 0.49
CA CYS A 505 2.37 -2.20 -0.39
C CYS A 505 2.74 -1.38 -1.64
N LEU A 506 1.75 -0.88 -2.39
CA LEU A 506 2.02 -0.18 -3.64
C LEU A 506 2.70 1.18 -3.41
N SER A 507 2.35 1.90 -2.34
CA SER A 507 3.06 3.13 -1.94
C SER A 507 4.52 2.86 -1.57
N ALA A 508 4.82 1.74 -0.90
CA ALA A 508 6.19 1.35 -0.57
C ALA A 508 7.04 1.04 -1.80
N PHE A 509 6.47 0.36 -2.80
CA PHE A 509 7.16 0.13 -4.08
C PHE A 509 7.36 1.41 -4.90
N GLU A 510 6.43 2.35 -4.87
CA GLU A 510 6.60 3.66 -5.51
C GLU A 510 7.68 4.51 -4.82
N PHE A 511 7.76 4.49 -3.48
CA PHE A 511 8.85 5.12 -2.73
C PHE A 511 10.20 4.47 -3.01
N ARG A 512 10.26 3.13 -3.00
CA ARG A 512 11.44 2.32 -3.34
C ARG A 512 11.97 2.65 -4.74
N ALA A 513 11.10 2.72 -5.74
CA ALA A 513 11.48 3.07 -7.11
C ALA A 513 12.05 4.50 -7.20
N ALA A 514 11.43 5.48 -6.53
CA ALA A 514 11.94 6.84 -6.45
C ALA A 514 13.31 6.93 -5.75
N ALA A 515 13.52 6.16 -4.68
CA ALA A 515 14.79 6.10 -3.95
C ALA A 515 15.93 5.50 -4.79
N VAL A 516 15.65 4.45 -5.58
CA VAL A 516 16.62 3.85 -6.52
C VAL A 516 17.00 4.86 -7.61
N ALA A 517 16.03 5.47 -8.29
CA ALA A 517 16.28 6.45 -9.36
C ALA A 517 17.09 7.67 -8.85
N PHE A 518 16.81 8.14 -7.63
CA PHE A 518 17.59 9.20 -6.98
C PHE A 518 19.04 8.77 -6.71
N GLY A 519 19.26 7.54 -6.25
CA GLY A 519 20.60 6.98 -6.01
C GLY A 519 21.42 6.85 -7.30
N GLU A 520 20.82 6.40 -8.39
CA GLU A 520 21.47 6.34 -9.71
C GLU A 520 21.88 7.73 -10.20
N GLN A 521 20.98 8.72 -10.09
CA GLN A 521 21.29 10.10 -10.46
C GLN A 521 22.45 10.68 -9.63
N GLN A 522 22.50 10.42 -8.33
CA GLN A 522 23.62 10.84 -7.48
C GLN A 522 24.94 10.15 -7.88
N PHE A 523 24.92 8.85 -8.20
CA PHE A 523 26.10 8.12 -8.64
C PHE A 523 26.67 8.68 -9.94
N LEU A 524 25.81 8.99 -10.92
CA LEU A 524 26.21 9.61 -12.18
C LEU A 524 26.86 11.00 -11.96
N MET A 525 26.24 11.86 -11.15
CA MET A 525 26.81 13.17 -10.80
C MET A 525 28.16 13.06 -10.07
N MET A 526 28.29 12.09 -9.16
CA MET A 526 29.52 11.85 -8.40
C MET A 526 30.67 11.36 -9.30
N ASN A 527 30.39 10.53 -10.30
CA ASN A 527 31.40 10.05 -11.24
C ASN A 527 31.94 11.20 -12.13
N GLU A 528 31.06 12.04 -12.67
CA GLU A 528 31.45 13.21 -13.48
C GLU A 528 32.25 14.23 -12.66
N LEU A 529 31.84 14.50 -11.41
CA LEU A 529 32.63 15.32 -10.47
C LEU A 529 34.03 14.74 -10.24
N ASN A 530 34.12 13.43 -9.96
CA ASN A 530 35.41 12.77 -9.73
C ASN A 530 36.31 12.80 -10.97
N HIS A 531 35.77 12.68 -12.18
CA HIS A 531 36.54 12.83 -13.43
C HIS A 531 37.12 14.26 -13.54
N ARG A 532 36.30 15.30 -13.34
CA ARG A 532 36.75 16.71 -13.36
C ARG A 532 37.81 17.02 -12.30
N VAL A 533 37.68 16.47 -11.09
CA VAL A 533 38.67 16.64 -10.00
C VAL A 533 40.01 15.99 -10.36
N LYS A 534 40.03 14.80 -10.98
CA LYS A 534 41.28 14.14 -11.44
C LYS A 534 42.01 14.99 -12.50
N ASN A 535 41.28 15.64 -13.39
CA ASN A 535 41.85 16.51 -14.42
C ASN A 535 42.51 17.76 -13.78
N LEU A 536 41.84 18.39 -12.82
CA LEU A 536 42.39 19.49 -12.02
C LEU A 536 43.65 19.08 -11.23
N LEU A 537 43.63 17.95 -10.53
CA LEU A 537 44.77 17.46 -9.76
C LEU A 537 45.95 17.08 -10.66
N SER A 538 45.69 16.50 -11.83
CA SER A 538 46.71 16.19 -12.84
C SER A 538 47.38 17.45 -13.39
N LEU A 539 46.61 18.53 -13.58
CA LEU A 539 47.12 19.83 -13.99
C LEU A 539 48.00 20.47 -12.90
N MET A 540 47.56 20.45 -11.64
CA MET A 540 48.34 20.95 -10.49
C MET A 540 49.66 20.18 -10.30
N ALA A 541 49.63 18.85 -10.37
CA ALA A 541 50.82 18.00 -10.23
C ALA A 541 51.90 18.28 -11.30
N ARG A 542 51.49 18.82 -12.46
CA ARG A 542 52.38 19.12 -13.59
C ARG A 542 52.96 20.54 -13.51
N LEU A 543 52.19 21.51 -13.02
CA LEU A 543 52.70 22.86 -12.66
C LEU A 543 53.81 22.79 -11.58
N ALA A 544 53.75 21.82 -10.67
CA ALA A 544 54.78 21.58 -9.66
C ALA A 544 56.13 21.08 -10.23
N ARG A 545 56.15 20.44 -11.41
CA ARG A 545 57.36 19.77 -11.95
C ARG A 545 58.10 20.56 -13.04
N GLY A 546 57.41 21.37 -13.84
CA GLY A 546 57.93 21.95 -15.10
C GLY A 546 58.98 23.08 -15.03
N GLY A 547 59.67 23.29 -13.91
CA GLY A 547 60.40 24.56 -13.66
C GLY A 547 61.94 24.55 -13.72
N ARG A 548 62.60 23.41 -13.60
CA ARG A 548 64.01 23.36 -13.14
C ARG A 548 65.07 23.52 -14.25
N ARG A 549 64.93 24.49 -15.16
CA ARG A 549 65.96 24.80 -16.19
C ARG A 549 66.32 26.29 -16.40
N ASP A 550 65.55 27.24 -15.87
CA ASP A 550 65.89 28.68 -15.94
C ASP A 550 66.64 29.18 -14.69
N ASN A 551 67.56 30.13 -14.88
CA ASN A 551 68.39 30.74 -13.83
C ASN A 551 67.65 31.82 -12.99
N LYS A 552 66.43 31.52 -12.55
CA LYS A 552 65.56 32.41 -11.73
C LYS A 552 65.46 31.87 -10.29
N THR A 553 65.20 32.74 -9.31
CA THR A 553 65.00 32.34 -7.91
C THR A 553 63.72 31.51 -7.73
N ILE A 554 63.74 30.62 -6.73
CA ILE A 554 62.62 29.71 -6.42
C ILE A 554 61.32 30.49 -6.18
N ASP A 555 61.40 31.64 -5.51
CA ASP A 555 60.24 32.47 -5.18
C ASP A 555 59.61 33.11 -6.43
N SER A 556 60.44 33.53 -7.40
CA SER A 556 59.97 34.04 -8.70
C SER A 556 59.32 32.94 -9.55
N TYR A 557 59.79 31.69 -9.43
CA TYR A 557 59.14 30.54 -10.04
C TYR A 557 57.80 30.21 -9.35
N ALA A 558 57.78 30.16 -8.02
CA ALA A 558 56.58 29.85 -7.23
C ALA A 558 55.45 30.85 -7.52
N ALA A 559 55.73 32.17 -7.42
CA ALA A 559 54.74 33.21 -7.72
C ALA A 559 54.20 33.14 -9.16
N SER A 560 55.04 32.75 -10.13
CA SER A 560 54.60 32.53 -11.53
C SER A 560 53.69 31.31 -11.71
N GLN A 561 53.80 30.28 -10.86
CA GLN A 561 52.89 29.13 -10.89
C GLN A 561 51.61 29.40 -10.07
N GLU A 562 51.70 30.08 -8.93
CA GLU A 562 50.54 30.52 -8.15
C GLU A 562 49.61 31.42 -8.99
N ALA A 563 50.17 32.35 -9.77
CA ALA A 563 49.39 33.19 -10.69
C ALA A 563 48.59 32.37 -11.73
N ARG A 564 49.18 31.31 -12.28
CA ARG A 564 48.52 30.38 -13.22
C ARG A 564 47.44 29.55 -12.54
N ILE A 565 47.72 28.99 -11.36
CA ILE A 565 46.75 28.24 -10.56
C ILE A 565 45.54 29.12 -10.21
N ALA A 566 45.79 30.35 -9.77
CA ALA A 566 44.74 31.32 -9.46
C ALA A 566 43.93 31.70 -10.70
N THR A 567 44.55 31.78 -11.88
CA THR A 567 43.84 32.08 -13.14
C THR A 567 42.95 30.94 -13.60
N LEU A 568 43.44 29.70 -13.52
CA LEU A 568 42.63 28.50 -13.71
C LEU A 568 41.46 28.44 -12.72
N ALA A 569 41.72 28.68 -11.43
CA ALA A 569 40.67 28.70 -10.40
C ALA A 569 39.59 29.76 -10.71
N ARG A 570 39.96 30.99 -11.07
CA ARG A 570 39.00 32.03 -11.50
C ARG A 570 38.19 31.60 -12.72
N ALA A 571 38.82 30.94 -13.70
CA ALA A 571 38.11 30.44 -14.88
C ALA A 571 37.08 29.33 -14.53
N TYR A 572 37.40 28.46 -13.57
CA TYR A 572 36.43 27.48 -13.06
C TYR A 572 35.34 28.10 -12.18
N ASP A 573 35.66 29.03 -11.28
CA ASP A 573 34.70 29.65 -10.36
C ASP A 573 33.72 30.61 -11.07
N ALA A 574 34.19 31.38 -12.05
CA ALA A 574 33.36 32.35 -12.78
C ALA A 574 32.46 31.70 -13.85
N TYR A 575 32.95 30.65 -14.51
CA TYR A 575 32.28 30.06 -15.68
C TYR A 575 31.76 28.63 -15.45
N GLY A 576 32.14 27.98 -14.35
CA GLY A 576 31.83 26.58 -14.04
C GLY A 576 30.66 26.30 -13.09
N GLN A 577 29.92 27.31 -12.63
CA GLN A 577 28.77 27.16 -11.69
C GLN A 577 27.51 26.49 -12.30
N GLY A 578 27.68 25.65 -13.33
CA GLY A 578 26.64 24.79 -13.90
C GLY A 578 27.15 23.35 -14.03
N LEU A 579 26.86 22.52 -13.03
CA LEU A 579 27.31 21.11 -12.98
C LEU A 579 26.51 20.23 -13.97
N GLY A 580 26.86 20.31 -15.25
CA GLY A 580 26.38 19.41 -16.31
C GLY A 580 26.28 20.06 -17.69
N ASP A 581 26.13 21.39 -17.74
CA ASP A 581 25.78 22.10 -18.98
C ASP A 581 26.99 22.33 -19.91
N THR A 582 27.15 21.42 -20.88
CA THR A 582 28.14 21.57 -21.97
C THR A 582 27.62 22.40 -23.14
N GLU A 583 26.38 22.90 -23.09
CA GLU A 583 25.79 23.78 -24.10
C GLU A 583 25.88 25.26 -23.71
N ARG A 584 26.27 25.57 -22.47
CA ARG A 584 26.58 26.94 -22.04
C ARG A 584 27.76 27.54 -22.82
N TRP A 585 27.56 28.76 -23.29
CA TRP A 585 28.57 29.60 -23.93
C TRP A 585 28.96 30.79 -23.03
N VAL A 586 30.13 31.39 -23.28
CA VAL A 586 30.75 32.45 -22.47
C VAL A 586 31.32 33.53 -23.39
N PRO A 587 30.99 34.82 -23.24
CA PRO A 587 31.55 35.88 -24.08
C PRO A 587 33.09 35.93 -24.02
N LEU A 588 33.75 35.92 -25.19
CA LEU A 588 35.21 36.03 -25.28
C LEU A 588 35.72 37.35 -24.69
N ALA A 589 34.90 38.41 -24.71
CA ALA A 589 35.19 39.70 -24.09
C ALA A 589 35.42 39.60 -22.58
N ASP A 590 34.66 38.76 -21.87
CA ASP A 590 34.79 38.60 -20.41
C ASP A 590 36.10 37.88 -20.05
N VAL A 591 36.46 36.86 -20.83
CA VAL A 591 37.72 36.10 -20.67
C VAL A 591 38.93 36.99 -20.98
N LEU A 592 38.84 37.84 -22.01
CA LEU A 592 39.87 38.85 -22.30
C LEU A 592 39.99 39.90 -21.19
N ALA A 593 38.86 40.44 -20.70
CA ALA A 593 38.85 41.46 -19.66
C ALA A 593 39.43 40.96 -18.33
N ALA A 594 39.26 39.68 -18.01
CA ALA A 594 39.81 39.05 -16.81
C ALA A 594 41.36 38.98 -16.77
N GLU A 595 42.02 39.07 -17.94
CA GLU A 595 43.48 38.99 -18.05
C GLU A 595 44.20 40.34 -18.09
N PHE A 596 43.48 41.46 -18.13
CA PHE A 596 44.04 42.83 -18.17
C PHE A 596 43.77 43.64 -16.90
N ARG A 597 44.69 44.57 -16.58
CA ARG A 597 44.58 45.46 -15.41
C ARG A 597 44.06 46.83 -15.84
N ALA A 598 43.26 47.44 -14.99
CA ALA A 598 42.77 48.80 -15.22
C ALA A 598 43.93 49.79 -15.40
N GLY A 599 44.01 50.41 -16.58
CA GLY A 599 45.08 51.34 -16.97
C GLY A 599 46.11 50.78 -17.96
N GLU A 600 46.07 49.48 -18.29
CA GLU A 600 46.89 48.92 -19.38
C GLU A 600 46.33 49.33 -20.76
N ALA A 601 47.20 49.70 -21.69
CA ALA A 601 46.82 50.21 -23.01
C ALA A 601 46.47 49.05 -23.97
N VAL A 602 45.22 48.60 -23.93
CA VAL A 602 44.73 47.45 -24.71
C VAL A 602 43.51 47.82 -25.55
N SER A 603 43.55 47.49 -26.84
CA SER A 603 42.41 47.60 -27.77
C SER A 603 41.77 46.23 -27.96
N LEU A 604 40.50 46.09 -27.55
CA LEU A 604 39.74 44.84 -27.61
C LEU A 604 38.86 44.75 -28.88
N PRO A 605 38.60 43.53 -29.39
CA PRO A 605 37.81 43.36 -30.60
C PRO A 605 36.34 43.71 -30.34
N HIS A 606 35.71 44.40 -31.29
CA HIS A 606 34.29 44.80 -31.22
C HIS A 606 33.34 43.65 -31.65
N GLY A 607 33.82 42.40 -31.66
CA GLY A 607 33.09 41.23 -32.14
C GLY A 607 32.35 40.49 -31.03
N ALA A 608 31.03 40.35 -31.16
CA ALA A 608 30.18 39.63 -30.24
C ALA A 608 30.26 38.10 -30.48
N VAL A 609 31.27 37.45 -29.89
CA VAL A 609 31.58 36.02 -30.08
C VAL A 609 31.70 35.33 -28.73
N GLU A 610 31.14 34.12 -28.62
CA GLU A 610 31.16 33.31 -27.40
C GLU A 610 31.99 32.03 -27.57
N LEU A 611 32.73 31.69 -26.52
CA LEU A 611 33.44 30.44 -26.31
C LEU A 611 32.50 29.37 -25.76
N ARG A 612 32.69 28.11 -26.17
CA ARG A 612 32.01 26.98 -25.53
C ARG A 612 32.60 26.75 -24.13
N SER A 613 31.77 26.45 -23.12
CA SER A 613 32.23 26.36 -21.71
C SER A 613 33.46 25.46 -21.51
N ASN A 614 33.53 24.34 -22.25
CA ASN A 614 34.65 23.39 -22.18
C ASN A 614 35.96 23.89 -22.82
N THR A 615 35.97 24.98 -23.59
CA THR A 615 37.17 25.55 -24.24
C THR A 615 37.72 26.77 -23.52
N VAL A 616 36.96 27.36 -22.58
CA VAL A 616 37.35 28.53 -21.80
C VAL A 616 38.66 28.31 -21.01
N PRO A 617 38.90 27.18 -20.31
CA PRO A 617 40.14 27.00 -19.53
C PRO A 617 41.41 27.03 -20.39
N LEU A 618 41.38 26.39 -21.56
CA LEU A 618 42.51 26.34 -22.49
C LEU A 618 42.85 27.74 -23.02
N LEU A 619 41.83 28.46 -23.53
CA LEU A 619 42.07 29.78 -24.10
C LEU A 619 42.43 30.82 -23.03
N ALA A 620 41.85 30.74 -21.83
CA ALA A 620 42.25 31.57 -20.70
C ALA A 620 43.73 31.38 -20.35
N MET A 621 44.26 30.14 -20.34
CA MET A 621 45.70 29.92 -20.14
C MET A 621 46.56 30.50 -21.27
N VAL A 622 46.16 30.37 -22.54
CA VAL A 622 46.91 30.94 -23.69
C VAL A 622 46.92 32.47 -23.64
N LEU A 623 45.78 33.09 -23.32
CA LEU A 623 45.65 34.54 -23.15
C LEU A 623 46.43 35.04 -21.92
N HIS A 624 46.44 34.28 -20.82
CA HIS A 624 47.23 34.59 -19.62
C HIS A 624 48.73 34.61 -19.93
N GLU A 625 49.26 33.61 -20.65
CA GLU A 625 50.67 33.62 -21.05
C GLU A 625 50.99 34.77 -22.01
N LEU A 626 50.11 35.11 -22.96
CA LEU A 626 50.29 36.28 -23.84
C LEU A 626 50.34 37.59 -23.04
N ALA A 627 49.37 37.83 -22.14
CA ALA A 627 49.32 39.04 -21.32
C ALA A 627 50.47 39.10 -20.29
N SER A 628 50.90 37.96 -19.74
CA SER A 628 52.05 37.85 -18.84
C SER A 628 53.37 38.14 -19.56
N ASN A 629 53.54 37.63 -20.79
CA ASN A 629 54.69 37.94 -21.63
C ASN A 629 54.72 39.42 -22.02
N ALA A 630 53.59 40.02 -22.43
CA ALA A 630 53.50 41.43 -22.77
C ALA A 630 53.94 42.34 -21.60
N ARG A 631 53.54 42.01 -20.37
CA ARG A 631 53.95 42.75 -19.14
C ARG A 631 55.41 42.55 -18.76
N SER A 632 55.93 41.34 -18.93
CA SER A 632 57.27 40.96 -18.44
C SER A 632 58.37 41.30 -19.44
N HIS A 633 58.06 41.21 -20.73
CA HIS A 633 59.02 41.15 -21.84
C HIS A 633 58.57 41.89 -23.12
N GLY A 634 57.32 42.37 -23.20
CA GLY A 634 56.71 42.95 -24.40
C GLY A 634 56.19 44.37 -24.21
N ALA A 635 55.17 44.79 -24.98
CA ALA A 635 54.70 46.18 -25.02
C ALA A 635 54.26 46.75 -23.66
N LEU A 636 53.57 45.96 -22.83
CA LEU A 636 53.09 46.39 -21.50
C LEU A 636 54.19 46.43 -20.42
N SER A 637 55.44 46.05 -20.76
CA SER A 637 56.61 46.34 -19.90
C SER A 637 57.09 47.80 -19.99
N GLN A 638 56.55 48.56 -20.96
CA GLN A 638 56.77 49.99 -21.17
C GLN A 638 55.42 50.66 -21.44
N ASN A 639 55.42 51.93 -21.88
CA ASN A 639 54.21 52.63 -22.31
C ASN A 639 53.79 52.23 -23.75
N GLY A 640 53.88 50.95 -24.10
CA GLY A 640 53.42 50.39 -25.37
C GLY A 640 51.94 50.01 -25.32
N GLU A 641 51.41 49.51 -26.44
CA GLU A 641 50.01 49.10 -26.59
C GLU A 641 49.88 47.64 -27.08
N VAL A 642 48.74 47.02 -26.76
CA VAL A 642 48.35 45.71 -27.30
C VAL A 642 47.05 45.84 -28.08
N MET A 643 47.07 45.44 -29.34
CA MET A 643 45.89 45.36 -30.21
C MET A 643 45.43 43.91 -30.32
N ILE A 644 44.16 43.66 -30.01
CA ILE A 644 43.52 42.35 -30.14
C ILE A 644 42.42 42.45 -31.19
N GLY A 645 42.67 41.91 -32.37
CA GLY A 645 41.69 41.76 -33.45
C GLY A 645 41.03 40.39 -33.43
N LEU A 646 39.81 40.30 -33.95
CA LEU A 646 39.10 39.03 -34.15
C LEU A 646 38.35 39.08 -35.49
N VAL A 647 38.59 38.10 -36.36
CA VAL A 647 38.01 38.05 -37.71
C VAL A 647 37.63 36.61 -38.04
N GLU A 648 36.37 36.37 -38.42
CA GLU A 648 35.95 35.09 -38.99
C GLU A 648 36.45 34.98 -40.44
N ARG A 649 37.01 33.82 -40.80
CA ARG A 649 37.45 33.54 -42.16
C ARG A 649 37.57 32.04 -42.41
N ASP A 650 37.09 31.59 -43.58
CA ASP A 650 37.27 30.23 -44.09
C ASP A 650 36.81 29.13 -43.10
N GLY A 651 35.80 29.42 -42.24
CA GLY A 651 35.28 28.51 -41.21
C GLY A 651 35.99 28.57 -39.84
N HIS A 652 36.99 29.43 -39.69
CA HIS A 652 37.77 29.61 -38.46
C HIS A 652 37.72 31.06 -37.97
N TRP A 653 37.76 31.24 -36.65
CA TRP A 653 37.97 32.55 -36.02
C TRP A 653 39.47 32.81 -35.86
N ARG A 654 39.96 33.90 -36.45
CA ARG A 654 41.34 34.37 -36.31
C ARG A 654 41.43 35.43 -35.21
N LEU A 655 41.97 35.06 -34.05
CA LEU A 655 42.39 36.01 -33.02
C LEU A 655 43.79 36.52 -33.37
N LEU A 656 43.91 37.84 -33.55
CA LEU A 656 45.13 38.54 -33.91
C LEU A 656 45.63 39.30 -32.68
N TRP A 657 46.73 38.86 -32.09
CA TRP A 657 47.46 39.61 -31.04
C TRP A 657 48.59 40.39 -31.70
N GLN A 658 48.68 41.69 -31.48
CA GLN A 658 49.79 42.51 -31.93
C GLN A 658 50.20 43.51 -30.85
N GLU A 659 51.48 43.49 -30.49
CA GLU A 659 52.10 44.46 -29.58
C GLU A 659 52.83 45.54 -30.38
N ASN A 660 52.67 46.81 -29.99
CA ASN A 660 53.38 47.94 -30.57
C ASN A 660 54.12 48.74 -29.47
N GLY A 661 55.35 49.18 -29.75
CA GLY A 661 56.11 50.05 -28.83
C GLY A 661 56.79 49.30 -27.68
N GLY A 662 57.00 47.98 -27.79
CA GLY A 662 57.73 47.19 -26.81
C GLY A 662 59.26 47.29 -26.91
N PRO A 663 60.00 46.71 -25.96
CA PRO A 663 61.44 46.52 -26.06
C PRO A 663 61.80 45.60 -27.24
N ALA A 664 63.01 45.77 -27.78
CA ALA A 664 63.47 45.00 -28.94
C ALA A 664 63.59 43.50 -28.62
N VAL A 665 62.71 42.69 -29.21
CA VAL A 665 62.64 41.24 -28.97
C VAL A 665 63.69 40.49 -29.81
N PRO A 666 64.36 39.43 -29.29
CA PRO A 666 65.21 38.56 -30.11
C PRO A 666 64.41 37.89 -31.24
N ALA A 667 65.00 37.78 -32.43
CA ALA A 667 64.33 37.18 -33.60
C ALA A 667 63.96 35.70 -33.42
N THR A 668 64.67 34.98 -32.56
CA THR A 668 64.40 33.59 -32.17
C THR A 668 64.70 33.42 -30.67
N PRO A 669 63.72 33.64 -29.77
CA PRO A 669 63.87 33.32 -28.35
C PRO A 669 63.85 31.80 -28.12
N GLU A 670 64.48 31.33 -27.05
CA GLU A 670 64.46 29.90 -26.69
C GLU A 670 63.05 29.45 -26.24
N PRO A 671 62.64 28.20 -26.55
CA PRO A 671 61.27 27.73 -26.31
C PRO A 671 61.01 27.36 -24.84
N GLY A 672 60.69 28.37 -24.02
CA GLY A 672 60.15 28.19 -22.67
C GLY A 672 58.67 27.75 -22.66
N PHE A 673 58.20 27.25 -21.50
CA PHE A 673 56.86 26.68 -21.29
C PHE A 673 55.71 27.50 -21.90
N GLY A 674 55.67 28.82 -21.63
CA GLY A 674 54.61 29.69 -22.12
C GLY A 674 54.56 29.82 -23.65
N LEU A 675 55.72 29.88 -24.31
CA LEU A 675 55.79 29.95 -25.77
C LEU A 675 55.35 28.62 -26.42
N THR A 676 55.65 27.49 -25.79
CA THR A 676 55.16 26.18 -26.25
C THR A 676 53.65 26.06 -26.06
N LEU A 677 53.10 26.53 -24.94
CA LEU A 677 51.65 26.56 -24.71
C LEU A 677 50.93 27.39 -25.79
N ILE A 678 51.41 28.61 -26.06
CA ILE A 678 50.80 29.51 -27.07
C ILE A 678 50.83 28.89 -28.47
N ARG A 679 51.89 28.16 -28.84
CA ARG A 679 52.06 27.57 -30.18
C ARG A 679 51.31 26.27 -30.42
N GLU A 680 51.25 25.39 -29.42
CA GLU A 680 50.87 23.99 -29.66
C GLU A 680 49.48 23.63 -29.09
N ALA A 681 48.96 24.40 -28.12
CA ALA A 681 47.71 24.07 -27.43
C ALA A 681 46.46 24.13 -28.32
N ILE A 682 46.28 25.23 -29.06
CA ILE A 682 45.13 25.43 -29.95
C ILE A 682 45.15 24.48 -31.16
N PRO A 683 46.30 24.21 -31.82
CA PRO A 683 46.38 23.13 -32.81
C PRO A 683 45.95 21.77 -32.30
N PHE A 684 46.41 21.36 -31.11
CA PHE A 684 46.22 20.00 -30.62
C PHE A 684 44.82 19.76 -30.02
N GLU A 685 44.38 20.58 -29.06
CA GLU A 685 43.11 20.37 -28.34
C GLU A 685 41.88 20.80 -29.17
N LEU A 686 42.02 21.82 -30.03
CA LEU A 686 40.90 22.39 -30.78
C LEU A 686 40.95 22.11 -32.29
N GLY A 687 42.03 21.52 -32.83
CA GLY A 687 42.21 21.36 -34.28
C GLY A 687 42.45 22.69 -35.02
N GLY A 688 42.97 23.69 -34.32
CA GLY A 688 43.23 25.03 -34.84
C GLY A 688 44.63 25.21 -35.46
N LYS A 689 45.11 26.46 -35.48
CA LYS A 689 46.52 26.81 -35.74
C LYS A 689 46.96 27.92 -34.79
N ALA A 690 48.25 28.01 -34.49
CA ALA A 690 48.81 29.14 -33.76
C ALA A 690 50.21 29.51 -34.28
N GLU A 691 50.32 30.68 -34.90
CA GLU A 691 51.58 31.23 -35.41
C GLU A 691 52.05 32.37 -34.50
N VAL A 692 53.34 32.39 -34.12
CA VAL A 692 53.93 33.44 -33.28
C VAL A 692 55.19 33.99 -33.94
N THR A 693 55.14 35.28 -34.25
CA THR A 693 56.19 36.04 -34.94
C THR A 693 56.75 37.14 -34.03
N PHE A 694 58.06 37.34 -34.08
CA PHE A 694 58.78 38.32 -33.26
C PHE A 694 59.28 39.46 -34.15
N ALA A 695 58.77 40.67 -33.91
CA ALA A 695 59.19 41.88 -34.61
C ALA A 695 60.15 42.71 -33.75
N ARG A 696 60.65 43.84 -34.26
CA ARG A 696 61.58 44.72 -33.53
C ARG A 696 60.89 45.60 -32.49
N ASP A 697 59.58 45.70 -32.60
CA ASP A 697 58.66 46.64 -31.97
C ASP A 697 57.58 45.96 -31.12
N GLY A 698 57.51 44.61 -31.16
CA GLY A 698 56.64 43.80 -30.33
C GLY A 698 56.52 42.33 -30.79
N VAL A 699 55.66 41.57 -30.10
CA VAL A 699 55.25 40.22 -30.50
C VAL A 699 53.94 40.30 -31.31
N ARG A 700 53.81 39.47 -32.35
CA ARG A 700 52.54 39.26 -33.06
C ARG A 700 52.20 37.78 -33.14
N ALA A 701 51.03 37.41 -32.64
CA ALA A 701 50.49 36.05 -32.71
C ALA A 701 49.17 35.99 -33.49
N VAL A 702 48.95 34.87 -34.18
CA VAL A 702 47.73 34.58 -34.96
C VAL A 702 47.21 33.23 -34.51
N LEU A 703 46.06 33.20 -33.87
CA LEU A 703 45.42 31.98 -33.37
C LEU A 703 44.18 31.71 -34.23
N GLU A 704 44.18 30.62 -35.00
CA GLU A 704 43.01 30.13 -35.73
C GLU A 704 42.26 29.11 -34.87
N ILE A 705 41.03 29.43 -34.47
CA ILE A 705 40.18 28.58 -33.63
C ILE A 705 38.94 28.17 -34.45
N PRO A 706 38.62 26.87 -34.59
CA PRO A 706 37.46 26.45 -35.39
C PRO A 706 36.11 26.92 -34.83
N SER A 707 35.13 27.14 -35.71
CA SER A 707 33.76 27.53 -35.36
C SER A 707 33.02 26.57 -34.42
N ALA A 708 33.46 25.31 -34.30
CA ALA A 708 32.94 24.36 -33.32
C ALA A 708 33.23 24.72 -31.84
N ALA A 709 34.16 25.65 -31.60
CA ALA A 709 34.57 26.16 -30.29
C ALA A 709 34.16 27.64 -30.03
N LEU A 710 33.88 28.39 -31.09
CA LEU A 710 33.51 29.82 -31.06
C LEU A 710 32.31 30.07 -31.98
N ARG A 711 31.20 30.57 -31.43
CA ARG A 711 30.03 31.00 -32.22
C ARG A 711 29.88 32.52 -32.18
N PRO A 712 29.36 33.18 -33.23
CA PRO A 712 28.80 34.52 -33.07
C PRO A 712 27.60 34.44 -32.10
N ILE A 713 27.33 35.51 -31.34
CA ILE A 713 26.06 35.61 -30.59
C ILE A 713 24.92 35.55 -31.60
N ASP A 714 24.00 34.59 -31.41
CA ASP A 714 23.24 33.98 -32.50
C ASP A 714 22.42 34.99 -33.35
N GLY A 715 22.68 34.96 -34.66
CA GLY A 715 22.17 35.97 -35.60
C GLY A 715 22.25 35.63 -37.10
N ALA A 716 22.69 34.42 -37.48
CA ALA A 716 22.55 33.82 -38.82
C ALA A 716 22.99 32.34 -38.80
N SER A 717 22.34 31.48 -39.60
CA SER A 717 22.52 30.01 -39.58
C SER A 717 23.13 29.43 -40.87
N ALA A 718 23.77 28.25 -40.80
CA ALA A 718 23.60 27.12 -41.76
C ALA A 718 24.54 25.91 -41.46
N GLU A 719 24.19 24.72 -41.99
CA GLU A 719 24.84 23.40 -41.79
C GLU A 719 25.51 22.86 -43.08
N ALA A 720 26.37 21.81 -43.01
CA ALA A 720 26.55 20.74 -44.05
C ALA A 720 27.64 19.66 -43.74
N THR A 721 27.64 18.55 -44.51
CA THR A 721 28.47 17.29 -44.42
C THR A 721 28.36 16.45 -45.74
N PRO A 722 28.87 15.19 -45.96
CA PRO A 722 29.89 14.33 -45.28
C PRO A 722 30.88 13.49 -46.18
N ALA A 723 31.92 12.88 -45.56
CA ALA A 723 32.50 11.53 -45.83
C ALA A 723 33.41 11.25 -47.11
N PRO A 724 33.61 10.00 -47.64
CA PRO A 724 34.88 9.20 -47.57
C PRO A 724 35.34 8.61 -48.96
N PRO A 725 35.97 7.41 -49.20
CA PRO A 725 36.72 6.37 -48.40
C PRO A 725 38.00 5.71 -49.08
N ARG A 726 38.59 4.63 -48.49
CA ARG A 726 39.49 3.55 -49.06
C ARG A 726 41.00 3.90 -49.30
N GLN A 727 42.00 2.97 -49.38
CA GLN A 727 42.14 1.48 -49.29
C GLN A 727 43.61 1.08 -48.92
N SER A 728 43.95 -0.20 -48.56
CA SER A 728 45.30 -0.60 -48.07
C SER A 728 45.79 -2.04 -48.40
N ALA A 729 47.13 -2.24 -48.44
CA ALA A 729 47.91 -3.52 -48.33
C ALA A 729 49.44 -3.25 -48.54
N PRO A 730 50.38 -4.19 -48.27
CA PRO A 730 50.69 -4.89 -47.01
C PRO A 730 52.19 -4.73 -46.59
N THR A 731 52.58 -5.19 -45.38
CA THR A 731 53.96 -5.00 -44.83
C THR A 731 54.54 -6.25 -44.16
N GLU A 732 55.85 -6.50 -44.31
CA GLU A 732 56.60 -7.58 -43.62
C GLU A 732 57.21 -7.11 -42.28
N SER A 733 57.39 -8.02 -41.32
CA SER A 733 57.74 -7.69 -39.92
C SER A 733 59.24 -7.75 -39.57
N VAL A 734 59.72 -6.80 -38.77
CA VAL A 734 61.06 -6.80 -38.14
C VAL A 734 60.94 -6.62 -36.62
N SER A 735 61.90 -7.11 -35.83
CA SER A 735 61.84 -7.17 -34.36
C SER A 735 62.32 -5.89 -33.65
N ILE A 736 61.57 -5.49 -32.62
CA ILE A 736 61.64 -4.17 -31.95
C ILE A 736 62.69 -4.03 -30.81
N PRO A 737 63.05 -5.06 -29.99
CA PRO A 737 63.83 -4.85 -28.76
C PRO A 737 65.18 -4.11 -28.88
N GLY A 738 65.81 -4.11 -30.06
CA GLY A 738 67.07 -3.40 -30.29
C GLY A 738 66.94 -1.88 -30.50
N LEU A 739 65.73 -1.34 -30.72
CA LEU A 739 65.54 0.06 -31.14
C LEU A 739 65.68 1.08 -29.99
N LEU A 740 65.28 0.73 -28.78
CA LEU A 740 65.35 1.64 -27.62
C LEU A 740 66.78 1.84 -27.12
N GLN A 741 67.60 0.79 -27.07
CA GLN A 741 69.02 0.90 -26.73
C GLN A 741 69.85 1.67 -27.77
N GLN A 742 69.28 1.99 -28.94
CA GLN A 742 69.89 2.81 -29.98
C GLN A 742 69.23 4.19 -30.16
N GLY A 743 68.23 4.54 -29.35
CA GLY A 743 67.51 5.82 -29.46
C GLY A 743 66.74 5.99 -30.77
N LYS A 744 66.09 4.92 -31.25
CA LYS A 744 65.40 4.84 -32.57
C LYS A 744 63.90 4.55 -32.53
N ALA A 745 63.33 4.37 -31.34
CA ALA A 745 61.95 3.91 -31.19
C ALA A 745 60.92 5.02 -31.48
N LYS A 746 59.79 4.62 -32.08
CA LYS A 746 58.67 5.48 -32.45
C LYS A 746 57.43 5.12 -31.63
N CYS A 747 56.89 6.09 -30.90
CA CYS A 747 55.67 5.91 -30.10
C CYS A 747 54.49 6.64 -30.75
N LEU A 748 53.31 6.01 -30.75
CA LEU A 748 52.01 6.67 -30.98
C LEU A 748 51.38 7.04 -29.64
N LEU A 749 51.05 8.30 -29.43
CA LEU A 749 50.37 8.80 -28.23
C LEU A 749 48.96 9.28 -28.61
N LEU A 750 47.95 8.83 -27.87
CA LEU A 750 46.55 9.23 -28.03
C LEU A 750 45.99 9.71 -26.68
N GLU A 751 45.76 11.01 -26.58
CA GLU A 751 45.40 11.74 -25.35
C GLU A 751 44.67 13.01 -25.78
N ASP A 752 43.46 13.28 -25.28
CA ASP A 752 42.66 14.43 -25.72
C ASP A 752 43.20 15.77 -25.18
N ASN A 753 43.76 15.77 -23.97
CA ASN A 753 44.37 16.95 -23.35
C ASN A 753 45.78 17.22 -23.91
N PHE A 754 45.96 18.35 -24.59
CA PHE A 754 47.24 18.81 -25.12
C PHE A 754 48.31 18.85 -24.03
N VAL A 755 47.95 19.40 -22.88
CA VAL A 755 48.94 19.68 -21.85
C VAL A 755 49.49 18.36 -21.30
N ILE A 756 48.64 17.36 -21.02
CA ILE A 756 49.08 16.01 -20.63
C ILE A 756 49.86 15.34 -21.77
N SER A 757 49.37 15.43 -23.01
CA SER A 757 50.02 14.89 -24.22
C SER A 757 51.46 15.41 -24.41
N MET A 758 51.68 16.71 -24.21
CA MET A 758 52.99 17.35 -24.22
C MET A 758 53.91 16.79 -23.12
N THR A 759 53.38 16.55 -21.90
CA THR A 759 54.16 15.97 -20.79
C THR A 759 54.52 14.51 -21.05
N LEU A 760 53.57 13.68 -21.51
CA LEU A 760 53.84 12.30 -21.92
C LEU A 760 54.88 12.25 -23.04
N SER A 761 54.73 13.11 -24.06
CA SER A 761 55.68 13.24 -25.16
C SER A 761 57.09 13.64 -24.72
N ALA A 762 57.22 14.45 -23.66
CA ALA A 762 58.52 14.79 -23.08
C ALA A 762 59.14 13.59 -22.36
N SER A 763 58.43 12.97 -21.40
CA SER A 763 58.95 11.82 -20.65
C SER A 763 59.27 10.62 -21.56
N LEU A 764 58.48 10.38 -22.61
CA LEU A 764 58.78 9.36 -23.62
C LEU A 764 60.10 9.62 -24.37
N ARG A 765 60.45 10.90 -24.65
CA ARG A 765 61.73 11.28 -25.26
C ARG A 765 62.89 11.16 -24.28
N ASP A 766 62.71 11.61 -23.04
CA ASP A 766 63.73 11.49 -21.97
C ASP A 766 64.05 10.01 -21.66
N ILE A 767 63.06 9.11 -21.77
CA ILE A 767 63.21 7.64 -21.66
C ILE A 767 63.84 7.00 -22.93
N GLY A 768 63.96 7.73 -24.05
CA GLY A 768 64.72 7.31 -25.24
C GLY A 768 63.94 7.12 -26.54
N CYS A 769 62.70 7.59 -26.66
CA CYS A 769 61.96 7.57 -27.92
C CYS A 769 62.50 8.63 -28.90
N GLN A 770 62.79 8.22 -30.15
CA GLN A 770 63.26 9.12 -31.20
C GLN A 770 62.16 10.06 -31.69
N SER A 771 60.93 9.56 -31.78
CA SER A 771 59.76 10.34 -32.21
C SER A 771 58.51 9.87 -31.48
N VAL A 772 57.71 10.83 -31.02
CA VAL A 772 56.37 10.59 -30.48
C VAL A 772 55.39 11.28 -31.42
N ALA A 773 54.55 10.50 -32.10
CA ALA A 773 53.43 10.98 -32.90
C ALA A 773 52.22 11.10 -31.98
N ALA A 774 51.84 12.32 -31.61
CA ALA A 774 50.77 12.58 -30.65
C ALA A 774 49.51 13.07 -31.38
N HIS A 775 48.36 12.47 -31.08
CA HIS A 775 47.06 12.79 -31.65
C HIS A 775 46.02 13.00 -30.53
N SER A 776 45.12 13.95 -30.70
CA SER A 776 44.02 14.22 -29.75
C SER A 776 42.79 13.32 -29.95
N ASN A 777 42.63 12.73 -31.14
CA ASN A 777 41.40 12.05 -31.53
C ASN A 777 41.64 10.70 -32.22
N VAL A 778 40.65 9.80 -32.10
CA VAL A 778 40.64 8.45 -32.71
C VAL A 778 40.81 8.49 -34.22
N GLY A 779 40.18 9.46 -34.91
CA GLY A 779 40.17 9.54 -36.37
C GLY A 779 41.56 9.77 -36.96
N ASP A 780 42.33 10.70 -36.41
CA ASP A 780 43.67 11.01 -36.89
C ASP A 780 44.72 9.97 -36.44
N ALA A 781 44.53 9.34 -35.28
CA ALA A 781 45.34 8.17 -34.89
C ALA A 781 45.10 6.98 -35.84
N LEU A 782 43.86 6.72 -36.27
CA LEU A 782 43.55 5.69 -37.26
C LEU A 782 44.03 6.04 -38.68
N LYS A 783 44.12 7.33 -39.05
CA LYS A 783 44.80 7.76 -40.29
C LYS A 783 46.30 7.50 -40.20
N TYR A 784 46.94 7.91 -39.10
CA TYR A 784 48.37 7.67 -38.87
C TYR A 784 48.73 6.19 -39.01
N LEU A 785 47.91 5.30 -38.43
CA LEU A 785 48.06 3.83 -38.51
C LEU A 785 47.75 3.19 -39.88
N GLN A 786 47.32 3.95 -40.89
CA GLN A 786 47.23 3.46 -42.27
C GLN A 786 48.57 3.59 -43.00
N ASP A 787 49.30 4.68 -42.74
CA ASP A 787 50.58 5.01 -43.41
C ASP A 787 51.83 4.67 -42.57
N HIS A 788 51.68 4.51 -41.24
CA HIS A 788 52.80 4.36 -40.31
C HIS A 788 52.55 3.26 -39.26
N THR A 789 53.54 2.39 -39.06
CA THR A 789 53.58 1.42 -37.95
C THR A 789 54.51 1.94 -36.84
N PRO A 790 53.99 2.35 -35.66
CA PRO A 790 54.82 2.68 -34.50
C PRO A 790 55.34 1.41 -33.81
N ASP A 791 56.42 1.54 -33.04
CA ASP A 791 57.02 0.43 -32.28
C ASP A 791 56.20 0.08 -31.03
N PHE A 792 55.55 1.08 -30.42
CA PHE A 792 54.55 0.91 -29.36
C PHE A 792 53.59 2.10 -29.30
N ALA A 793 52.54 2.01 -28.48
CA ALA A 793 51.62 3.13 -28.25
C ALA A 793 51.22 3.34 -26.78
N CYS A 794 50.79 4.56 -26.46
CA CYS A 794 50.19 4.96 -25.19
C CYS A 794 48.82 5.57 -25.48
N LEU A 795 47.75 5.04 -24.86
CA LEU A 795 46.36 5.42 -25.16
C LEU A 795 45.62 5.81 -23.88
N ASP A 796 45.00 6.98 -23.80
CA ASP A 796 43.91 7.19 -22.83
C ASP A 796 42.71 6.32 -23.22
N ILE A 797 41.97 5.76 -22.27
CA ILE A 797 40.73 5.03 -22.52
C ILE A 797 39.60 5.96 -22.98
N ASN A 798 39.53 7.20 -22.50
CA ASN A 798 38.38 8.09 -22.65
C ASN A 798 38.78 9.47 -23.17
N LEU A 799 38.47 9.78 -24.44
CA LEU A 799 38.90 11.01 -25.12
C LEU A 799 37.82 12.11 -25.09
N GLY A 800 36.97 12.08 -24.06
CA GLY A 800 35.90 13.03 -23.85
C GLY A 800 34.63 12.75 -24.69
N ALA A 801 33.52 13.35 -24.24
CA ALA A 801 32.15 13.02 -24.67
C ALA A 801 31.81 13.22 -26.17
N ARG A 802 32.71 13.83 -26.96
CA ARG A 802 32.57 13.98 -28.42
C ARG A 802 33.45 13.04 -29.25
N GLN A 803 34.45 12.41 -28.64
CA GLN A 803 35.46 11.62 -29.37
C GLN A 803 35.39 10.12 -29.07
N GLY A 804 34.75 9.75 -27.95
CA GLY A 804 34.54 8.36 -27.55
C GLY A 804 35.77 7.72 -26.92
N SER A 805 35.81 6.39 -26.93
CA SER A 805 36.91 5.61 -26.36
C SER A 805 37.97 5.29 -27.41
N SER A 806 39.23 5.15 -26.98
CA SER A 806 40.35 4.70 -27.83
C SER A 806 40.31 3.22 -28.24
N ILE A 807 39.32 2.44 -27.77
CA ILE A 807 39.14 1.02 -28.11
C ILE A 807 39.31 0.70 -29.61
N PRO A 808 38.77 1.47 -30.58
CA PRO A 808 39.00 1.20 -32.01
C PRO A 808 40.48 1.30 -32.44
N VAL A 809 41.26 2.14 -31.77
CA VAL A 809 42.72 2.27 -31.99
C VAL A 809 43.46 1.10 -31.33
N ALA A 810 43.03 0.68 -30.13
CA ALA A 810 43.58 -0.49 -29.44
C ALA A 810 43.31 -1.81 -30.19
N ASP A 811 42.11 -1.96 -30.79
CA ASP A 811 41.76 -3.09 -31.67
C ASP A 811 42.63 -3.07 -32.95
N GLN A 812 42.81 -1.90 -33.58
CA GLN A 812 43.66 -1.75 -34.77
C GLN A 812 45.15 -2.03 -34.47
N LEU A 813 45.68 -1.53 -33.35
CA LEU A 813 47.04 -1.81 -32.89
C LEU A 813 47.23 -3.30 -32.57
N THR A 814 46.21 -3.95 -32.00
CA THR A 814 46.21 -5.41 -31.77
C THR A 814 46.25 -6.17 -33.09
N ALA A 815 45.45 -5.77 -34.10
CA ALA A 815 45.48 -6.36 -35.43
C ALA A 815 46.82 -6.17 -36.16
N LEU A 816 47.52 -5.06 -35.91
CA LEU A 816 48.88 -4.78 -36.40
C LEU A 816 49.99 -5.44 -35.55
N GLY A 817 49.65 -6.12 -34.45
CA GLY A 817 50.63 -6.78 -33.56
C GLY A 817 51.52 -5.82 -32.76
N VAL A 818 51.14 -4.54 -32.66
CA VAL A 818 51.89 -3.48 -31.96
C VAL A 818 51.56 -3.49 -30.46
N PRO A 819 52.55 -3.46 -29.56
CA PRO A 819 52.32 -3.37 -28.11
C PRO A 819 51.82 -1.98 -27.69
N PHE A 820 50.92 -1.91 -26.71
CA PHE A 820 50.42 -0.63 -26.17
C PHE A 820 49.99 -0.72 -24.71
N VAL A 821 50.06 0.43 -24.03
CA VAL A 821 49.66 0.63 -22.62
C VAL A 821 48.48 1.61 -22.58
N PHE A 822 47.48 1.31 -21.75
CA PHE A 822 46.41 2.26 -21.43
C PHE A 822 46.85 3.20 -20.30
N VAL A 823 46.53 4.49 -20.39
CA VAL A 823 46.96 5.53 -19.44
C VAL A 823 45.72 6.26 -18.92
N THR A 824 45.23 5.89 -17.73
CA THR A 824 43.82 6.11 -17.34
C THR A 824 43.65 6.98 -16.11
N GLY A 825 42.47 7.56 -15.91
CA GLY A 825 42.06 8.14 -14.64
C GLY A 825 41.87 7.08 -13.55
N TYR A 826 41.88 7.54 -12.29
CA TYR A 826 41.68 6.71 -11.10
C TYR A 826 40.26 6.08 -11.13
N GLY A 827 40.16 4.75 -11.22
CA GLY A 827 38.89 4.00 -11.18
C GLY A 827 38.30 3.56 -12.52
N GLU A 828 38.96 3.81 -13.66
CA GLU A 828 38.45 3.43 -15.00
C GLU A 828 38.75 1.98 -15.43
N LEU A 829 39.43 1.20 -14.57
CA LEU A 829 39.87 -0.18 -14.82
C LEU A 829 38.76 -1.14 -15.30
N ASN A 830 37.51 -0.89 -14.91
CA ASN A 830 36.36 -1.74 -15.27
C ASN A 830 35.74 -1.43 -16.65
N GLN A 831 36.27 -0.46 -17.41
CA GLN A 831 35.70 -0.06 -18.72
C GLN A 831 36.32 -0.80 -19.92
N LEU A 832 37.38 -1.60 -19.72
CA LEU A 832 37.99 -2.35 -20.81
C LEU A 832 37.15 -3.58 -21.21
N PRO A 833 36.92 -3.82 -22.52
CA PRO A 833 36.33 -5.07 -22.99
C PRO A 833 37.18 -6.29 -22.56
N PRO A 834 36.58 -7.47 -22.29
CA PRO A 834 37.32 -8.68 -21.87
C PRO A 834 38.40 -9.19 -22.85
N ARG A 835 38.45 -8.64 -24.08
CA ARG A 835 39.50 -8.90 -25.09
C ARG A 835 40.73 -7.98 -24.98
N LEU A 836 40.72 -7.04 -24.03
CA LEU A 836 41.75 -6.02 -23.80
C LEU A 836 42.12 -5.87 -22.30
N SER A 837 41.47 -6.62 -21.40
CA SER A 837 41.74 -6.62 -19.96
C SER A 837 43.06 -7.33 -19.57
N ASP A 838 43.74 -7.94 -20.53
CA ASP A 838 45.10 -8.49 -20.42
C ASP A 838 46.20 -7.42 -20.59
N ARG A 839 45.85 -6.22 -21.06
CA ARG A 839 46.81 -5.16 -21.39
C ARG A 839 47.20 -4.33 -20.18
N PRO A 840 48.47 -3.87 -20.09
CA PRO A 840 48.90 -3.07 -18.96
C PRO A 840 48.17 -1.72 -18.94
N VAL A 841 47.81 -1.31 -17.73
CA VAL A 841 47.14 -0.03 -17.43
C VAL A 841 48.00 0.76 -16.45
N LEU A 842 48.25 2.04 -16.76
CA LEU A 842 49.03 2.97 -15.94
C LEU A 842 48.11 4.10 -15.44
N GLY A 843 47.94 4.21 -14.12
CA GLY A 843 47.05 5.20 -13.52
C GLY A 843 47.64 6.61 -13.46
N LYS A 844 46.90 7.61 -13.94
CA LYS A 844 47.16 9.04 -13.73
C LYS A 844 46.83 9.40 -12.27
N PRO A 845 47.71 10.11 -11.53
CA PRO A 845 49.05 10.56 -11.89
C PRO A 845 50.13 9.51 -11.60
N PHE A 846 51.09 9.36 -12.52
CA PHE A 846 52.25 8.45 -12.42
C PHE A 846 53.59 9.20 -12.34
N THR A 847 54.66 8.46 -12.08
CA THR A 847 56.05 8.89 -12.14
C THR A 847 56.75 8.39 -13.42
N GLU A 848 57.89 9.00 -13.72
CA GLU A 848 58.75 8.62 -14.85
C GLU A 848 59.25 7.16 -14.74
N ALA A 849 59.54 6.70 -13.52
CA ALA A 849 59.95 5.32 -13.24
C ALA A 849 58.81 4.31 -13.48
N GLU A 850 57.56 4.65 -13.14
CA GLU A 850 56.40 3.79 -13.40
C GLU A 850 56.07 3.72 -14.91
N LEU A 851 56.19 4.86 -15.62
CA LEU A 851 56.08 4.89 -17.08
C LEU A 851 57.18 4.04 -17.75
N GLN A 852 58.43 4.19 -17.31
CA GLN A 852 59.56 3.40 -17.80
C GLN A 852 59.38 1.90 -17.53
N ALA A 853 58.85 1.53 -16.35
CA ALA A 853 58.57 0.14 -15.99
C ALA A 853 57.44 -0.46 -16.86
N ALA A 854 56.35 0.27 -17.06
CA ALA A 854 55.23 -0.16 -17.90
C ALA A 854 55.66 -0.38 -19.37
N ILE A 855 56.44 0.54 -19.93
CA ILE A 855 57.00 0.41 -21.28
C ILE A 855 57.99 -0.75 -21.35
N SER A 856 58.87 -0.93 -20.36
CA SER A 856 59.82 -2.05 -20.33
C SER A 856 59.10 -3.40 -20.29
N GLY A 857 58.02 -3.53 -19.51
CA GLY A 857 57.20 -4.73 -19.43
C GLY A 857 56.50 -5.10 -20.74
N LEU A 858 56.01 -4.12 -21.50
CA LEU A 858 55.45 -4.34 -22.84
C LEU A 858 56.45 -4.98 -23.82
N LEU A 859 57.73 -4.70 -23.64
CA LEU A 859 58.79 -5.07 -24.58
C LEU A 859 59.43 -6.41 -24.24
N THR A 860 59.44 -6.80 -22.96
CA THR A 860 59.88 -8.14 -22.53
C THR A 860 58.81 -9.22 -22.73
N ALA A 861 57.54 -8.84 -22.94
CA ALA A 861 56.43 -9.76 -23.18
C ALA A 861 56.43 -10.43 -24.58
N LYS A 862 57.39 -10.11 -25.47
CA LYS A 862 57.69 -10.87 -26.69
C LYS A 862 59.01 -11.64 -26.52
N GLY A 863 58.96 -12.74 -25.77
CA GLY A 863 60.02 -13.73 -25.57
C GLY A 863 59.47 -15.14 -25.68
#